data_AF-A0A9D6R8H6-F1
#
_entry.id   AF-A0A9D6R8H6-F1
#
_cell.length_a   1.000
_cell.length_b   1.000
_cell.length_c   1.000
_cell.angle_alpha   90.00
_cell.angle_beta   90.00
_cell.angle_gamma   90.00
#
_symmetry.space_group_name_H-M   'P 1'
#
loop_
_entity.id
_entity.type
_entity.pdbx_description
1 polymer ?
#
loop_
_entity_poly.entity_id
_entity_poly.type
_entity_poly.pdbx_seq_one_letter_code
_entity_poly.pdbx_strand_id
1 'polypeptide(L)'
;MVPSIRRVALALALGGVFGSLVIAGSAHAIAIVCADPSTPGASTSNTALVCTTPSGTCNVVSDFTATDGCDLDFGNRDVVFAGQFDVNSASLTIKARTITVQSRMNARTDTVQRGGTITLTATGDGTTAHPGDIVITGRVEVTGNPAGIMRLTAAGKIDLPATIPLVANGNQTTATAGTISLSAGTAIRQGGEVFAAGGNGGGGGGVFYVAGTNIDILNDIDTSGGVNDGGAVLLAAGDDITIAQPINVASINGGNGGSISVRAGVDALGGVKIGGALTITSTLLGDGGSDIDSGYDGADIALSAFGPIAISGAIRAIGGVPDGSSGTLSVDSSDGAANTIGPLDGDLTITGPITLATSGTDSDGGELDIVAGRNGTVSGPVDCTAANGGDISIVAGGDLAINTALLANADTTLGDGGSINLRAGDASFGTLTVAARVDGHAGTSGAASDQLYSGCNITIQPQLTFNANGSALFGGARIDIAAPGTISIGANSQVSALPNGAVFLTYATPPVIAGGVAFNPSRTDTVTTTSLLYPVCPVCGDGIRQQGEACDNGAAADGACCNATCSAFTCPTATPTPTAAPTATSVTPTPTRTASPTLTASPTQTPAGRTPTPTTTATPALPLVQPKPVLACERALGQASTTLITADVTTVERCSLDAFTCVQSQAAGVARDACIAAAQARCAAKFATLDKARSKFTMTLTTACGGEPPRVPLALLLAPSVLAFQTINSSCQRDANLSLTSLGAIASCVQFSGACRAERALAIALPRIGDLLPSVIDSEISAACVPPPAGDVGGLADPAQAKLALRCQKGTTAAGRKLFLQRLATARQCVDGLLKCRLSGRPLTACAKIAAHCQAGLAKLATGSSSSAAKLATSVDRACRALAPSALFGPDGVGFDAVAARCADLGIDPLGDISAIASCVARAYGCAATAIVRRALPLVDDELGRFGIALDDDPFCAEPTPTPTPTATPTVTPTATPTVTSTATPTATPSATPTDSATPSASSTVTPTPSASETPSPTATETPSPTPTPPPFIGCGNGVVEPGEQCDFGDTVDGDGCSHDCQFELLIPGSGQLANCVAEWALVNPQNNPPLGAGALPSYAQRCVDGDPSCDVDGLVNGECHFRVAICFGLADPRLPDCVPPTALAQYVLLVPRPEATPTRHPTNVANAAALIQAFQELSATPASGSDGNVFTFDPPLDLTPAGKCTGVADFVVPLGRTGKLRGDALTTPPPDRTSGLKDRDNLLLTCVPPP
;
A
#
# COMPACT_ATOMS: atom_id res chain seq x y z
N MET A 1 42.89 0.95 -22.55
CA MET A 1 43.16 -0.15 -23.51
C MET A 1 43.98 -1.22 -22.79
N VAL A 2 43.55 -2.47 -22.91
CA VAL A 2 44.28 -3.72 -22.54
C VAL A 2 45.16 -4.07 -23.78
N PRO A 3 46.27 -4.85 -23.76
CA PRO A 3 46.72 -5.83 -22.75
C PRO A 3 48.23 -5.81 -22.37
N SER A 4 48.63 -6.70 -21.45
CA SER A 4 49.74 -7.66 -21.72
C SER A 4 49.78 -8.81 -20.69
N ILE A 5 50.20 -10.01 -21.12
CA ILE A 5 50.38 -11.22 -20.29
C ILE A 5 51.66 -11.93 -20.76
N ARG A 6 52.68 -12.14 -19.87
CA ARG A 6 53.51 -13.39 -19.77
C ARG A 6 54.83 -13.29 -18.97
N ARG A 7 55.09 -14.36 -18.17
CA ARG A 7 56.41 -14.96 -17.77
C ARG A 7 57.27 -14.09 -16.81
N VAL A 8 58.21 -14.59 -15.99
CA VAL A 8 58.94 -15.89 -15.78
C VAL A 8 58.79 -16.26 -14.26
N ALA A 9 58.97 -17.44 -13.65
CA ALA A 9 59.75 -18.69 -13.83
C ALA A 9 58.87 -19.95 -13.53
N LEU A 10 59.27 -21.25 -13.50
CA LEU A 10 60.54 -22.03 -13.58
C LEU A 10 61.41 -22.21 -12.30
N ALA A 11 61.18 -23.29 -11.51
CA ALA A 11 62.24 -24.12 -10.87
C ALA A 11 61.73 -25.44 -10.22
N LEU A 12 62.34 -26.56 -10.64
CA LEU A 12 62.60 -27.87 -9.99
C LEU A 12 61.57 -28.59 -9.05
N ALA A 13 61.55 -29.92 -9.17
CA ALA A 13 60.93 -30.87 -8.25
C ALA A 13 61.97 -31.88 -7.70
N LEU A 14 61.78 -32.34 -6.46
CA LEU A 14 62.38 -33.52 -5.79
C LEU A 14 61.90 -33.47 -4.30
N GLY A 15 61.34 -34.50 -3.67
CA GLY A 15 60.90 -35.84 -4.10
C GLY A 15 60.66 -36.74 -2.86
N GLY A 16 60.11 -37.95 -3.04
CA GLY A 16 60.27 -39.04 -2.06
C GLY A 16 59.23 -39.20 -0.93
N VAL A 17 58.12 -39.85 -1.26
CA VAL A 17 57.39 -40.89 -0.47
C VAL A 17 57.74 -41.05 1.03
N PHE A 18 56.76 -40.73 1.89
CA PHE A 18 56.14 -41.62 2.89
C PHE A 18 54.66 -41.20 2.96
N GLY A 19 53.67 -42.03 3.28
CA GLY A 19 53.65 -43.35 3.89
C GLY A 19 52.50 -43.35 4.89
N SER A 20 51.38 -44.02 4.58
CA SER A 20 50.07 -43.73 5.18
C SER A 20 50.03 -43.88 6.71
N LEU A 21 49.93 -42.77 7.42
CA LEU A 21 49.51 -42.73 8.82
C LEU A 21 48.07 -42.20 8.88
N VAL A 22 47.10 -43.11 8.78
CA VAL A 22 45.69 -42.78 9.07
C VAL A 22 45.54 -42.65 10.59
N ILE A 23 45.91 -41.49 11.11
CA ILE A 23 45.40 -41.07 12.42
C ILE A 23 43.89 -40.89 12.24
N ALA A 24 43.09 -41.63 13.01
CA ALA A 24 41.68 -41.34 13.17
C ALA A 24 41.54 -40.05 13.99
N GLY A 25 41.80 -38.91 13.34
CA GLY A 25 41.66 -37.60 13.95
C GLY A 25 40.21 -37.37 14.37
N SER A 26 40.01 -37.03 15.63
CA SER A 26 38.71 -36.57 16.14
C SER A 26 38.22 -35.41 15.25
N ALA A 27 36.97 -35.49 14.80
CA ALA A 27 36.39 -34.42 14.01
C ALA A 27 36.03 -33.26 14.95
N HIS A 28 36.74 -32.14 14.81
CA HIS A 28 36.43 -30.90 15.53
C HIS A 28 35.52 -30.00 14.66
N ALA A 29 35.09 -28.84 15.15
CA ALA A 29 34.44 -27.84 14.29
C ALA A 29 35.40 -27.35 13.17
N ILE A 30 34.87 -26.73 12.11
CA ILE A 30 35.69 -26.23 10.98
C ILE A 30 36.45 -24.96 11.39
N ALA A 31 35.81 -24.11 12.19
CA ALA A 31 36.44 -23.02 12.92
C ALA A 31 36.02 -23.07 14.39
N ILE A 32 36.98 -22.78 15.28
CA ILE A 32 36.77 -22.54 16.72
C ILE A 32 37.58 -21.30 17.05
N VAL A 33 36.90 -20.21 17.42
CA VAL A 33 37.54 -19.00 17.93
C VAL A 33 36.96 -18.75 19.32
N CYS A 34 37.66 -19.23 20.34
CA CYS A 34 37.37 -19.00 21.75
C CYS A 34 38.60 -18.33 22.36
N ALA A 35 38.45 -17.16 22.98
CA ALA A 35 39.56 -16.49 23.65
C ALA A 35 39.69 -16.95 25.11
N ASP A 36 40.94 -17.05 25.58
CA ASP A 36 41.29 -17.37 26.97
C ASP A 36 42.27 -16.30 27.50
N PRO A 37 41.94 -15.61 28.61
CA PRO A 37 42.75 -14.49 29.11
C PRO A 37 44.02 -14.95 29.84
N SER A 38 44.21 -16.26 30.09
CA SER A 38 45.34 -16.78 30.87
C SER A 38 46.65 -16.86 30.08
N THR A 39 46.60 -17.02 28.76
CA THR A 39 47.81 -17.22 27.93
C THR A 39 47.68 -16.69 26.49
N PRO A 40 48.32 -15.54 26.17
CA PRO A 40 48.41 -15.05 24.80
C PRO A 40 49.16 -16.04 23.88
N GLY A 41 48.40 -16.82 23.10
CA GLY A 41 48.94 -17.76 22.11
C GLY A 41 48.87 -19.25 22.48
N ALA A 42 48.18 -19.64 23.56
CA ALA A 42 47.78 -21.03 23.75
C ALA A 42 46.33 -21.23 23.30
N SER A 43 46.10 -22.17 22.39
CA SER A 43 44.77 -22.78 22.27
C SER A 43 44.56 -23.68 23.49
N THR A 44 43.55 -23.38 24.32
CA THR A 44 43.02 -24.40 25.24
C THR A 44 42.62 -25.64 24.46
N SER A 45 42.86 -26.82 25.02
CA SER A 45 42.77 -28.05 24.24
C SER A 45 41.31 -28.39 23.95
N ASN A 46 40.88 -28.25 22.70
CA ASN A 46 39.52 -28.48 22.16
C ASN A 46 38.94 -29.90 22.36
N THR A 47 39.52 -30.70 23.25
CA THR A 47 39.05 -32.00 23.73
C THR A 47 37.59 -32.03 24.23
N ALA A 48 37.04 -30.89 24.66
CA ALA A 48 35.61 -30.76 25.03
C ALA A 48 34.66 -30.52 23.83
N LEU A 49 35.20 -30.21 22.64
CA LEU A 49 34.47 -29.93 21.39
C LEU A 49 34.75 -31.00 20.32
N VAL A 50 34.91 -32.24 20.76
CA VAL A 50 35.14 -33.41 19.90
C VAL A 50 33.81 -33.99 19.41
N CYS A 51 33.54 -33.91 18.10
CA CYS A 51 32.51 -34.75 17.49
C CYS A 51 33.00 -36.22 17.58
N THR A 52 32.24 -37.05 18.29
CA THR A 52 32.61 -38.45 18.57
C THR A 52 32.66 -39.36 17.34
N THR A 53 32.10 -38.92 16.21
CA THR A 53 32.11 -39.63 14.91
C THR A 53 32.63 -38.73 13.79
N PRO A 54 33.57 -39.21 12.93
CA PRO A 54 34.04 -38.46 11.76
C PRO A 54 33.00 -38.24 10.65
N SER A 55 31.89 -38.97 10.69
CA SER A 55 30.79 -38.91 9.71
C SER A 55 29.45 -39.13 10.41
N GLY A 56 28.46 -38.27 10.13
CA GLY A 56 27.17 -38.24 10.81
C GLY A 56 27.05 -37.03 11.75
N THR A 57 26.04 -37.06 12.62
CA THR A 57 25.72 -35.99 13.58
C THR A 57 26.85 -35.78 14.59
N CYS A 58 27.26 -34.52 14.79
CA CYS A 58 28.24 -34.13 15.79
C CYS A 58 27.59 -34.00 17.17
N ASN A 59 27.70 -35.03 18.01
CA ASN A 59 27.24 -34.98 19.39
C ASN A 59 28.33 -34.39 20.30
N VAL A 60 28.11 -33.17 20.78
CA VAL A 60 28.97 -32.43 21.71
C VAL A 60 28.47 -32.66 23.14
N VAL A 61 29.08 -33.62 23.83
CA VAL A 61 28.55 -34.22 25.07
C VAL A 61 29.21 -33.73 26.37
N SER A 62 30.30 -32.96 26.27
CA SER A 62 31.05 -32.41 27.40
C SER A 62 30.64 -30.98 27.70
N ASP A 63 30.62 -30.63 28.98
CA ASP A 63 30.43 -29.24 29.43
C ASP A 63 31.60 -28.35 28.98
N PHE A 64 31.30 -27.09 28.70
CA PHE A 64 32.23 -26.09 28.16
C PHE A 64 32.00 -24.74 28.86
N THR A 65 33.09 -24.07 29.22
CA THR A 65 33.04 -22.74 29.84
C THR A 65 34.09 -21.83 29.22
N ALA A 66 33.70 -20.61 28.87
CA ALA A 66 34.59 -19.55 28.39
C ALA A 66 34.29 -18.22 29.08
N THR A 67 35.28 -17.33 29.13
CA THR A 67 35.15 -15.98 29.73
C THR A 67 35.16 -14.88 28.68
N ASP A 68 35.85 -15.09 27.56
CA ASP A 68 35.84 -14.23 26.39
C ASP A 68 35.11 -14.95 25.23
N GLY A 69 34.59 -14.19 24.27
CA GLY A 69 33.60 -14.68 23.30
C GLY A 69 34.03 -15.87 22.44
N CYS A 70 33.03 -16.63 21.99
CA CYS A 70 33.17 -17.88 21.25
C CYS A 70 32.44 -17.83 19.90
N ASP A 71 33.12 -18.23 18.81
CA ASP A 71 32.52 -18.48 17.50
C ASP A 71 32.86 -19.91 17.02
N LEU A 72 31.83 -20.66 16.63
CA LEU A 72 31.87 -22.10 16.35
C LEU A 72 31.16 -22.43 15.03
N ASP A 73 31.91 -22.50 13.91
CA ASP A 73 31.37 -22.95 12.61
C ASP A 73 31.65 -24.45 12.40
N PHE A 74 30.59 -25.25 12.42
CA PHE A 74 30.63 -26.69 12.16
C PHE A 74 30.46 -27.02 10.67
N GLY A 75 30.10 -26.05 9.83
CA GLY A 75 29.77 -26.19 8.41
C GLY A 75 28.51 -27.01 8.18
N ASN A 76 28.49 -27.75 7.06
CA ASN A 76 27.35 -28.56 6.62
C ASN A 76 27.19 -29.87 7.44
N ARG A 77 27.29 -29.79 8.76
CA ARG A 77 27.06 -30.89 9.72
C ARG A 77 25.85 -30.63 10.59
N ASP A 78 25.16 -31.69 10.95
CA ASP A 78 24.14 -31.68 12.01
C ASP A 78 24.84 -31.73 13.37
N VAL A 79 24.42 -30.91 14.34
CA VAL A 79 25.11 -30.77 15.64
C VAL A 79 24.11 -30.88 16.79
N VAL A 80 24.48 -31.65 17.83
CA VAL A 80 23.69 -31.84 19.05
C VAL A 80 24.53 -31.46 20.26
N PHE A 81 24.09 -30.43 20.99
CA PHE A 81 24.74 -29.93 22.21
C PHE A 81 24.09 -30.56 23.45
N ALA A 82 24.74 -31.60 23.98
CA ALA A 82 24.30 -32.35 25.17
C ALA A 82 25.06 -31.98 26.45
N GLY A 83 26.23 -31.35 26.34
CA GLY A 83 26.89 -30.66 27.45
C GLY A 83 26.30 -29.27 27.73
N GLN A 84 26.56 -28.71 28.92
CA GLN A 84 26.28 -27.31 29.25
C GLN A 84 27.35 -26.39 28.67
N PHE A 85 26.94 -25.30 28.05
CA PHE A 85 27.80 -24.24 27.54
C PHE A 85 27.57 -22.97 28.35
N ASP A 86 28.64 -22.37 28.89
CA ASP A 86 28.56 -21.09 29.59
C ASP A 86 29.65 -20.12 29.11
N VAL A 87 29.24 -18.95 28.60
CA VAL A 87 30.14 -17.89 28.14
C VAL A 87 30.09 -16.64 29.02
N ASN A 88 29.49 -16.73 30.22
CA ASN A 88 29.29 -15.60 31.13
C ASN A 88 28.62 -14.41 30.38
N SER A 89 29.11 -13.17 30.55
CA SER A 89 28.60 -11.99 29.83
C SER A 89 29.10 -11.84 28.38
N ALA A 90 29.80 -12.84 27.82
CA ALA A 90 30.37 -12.76 26.47
C ALA A 90 29.42 -13.31 25.39
N SER A 91 29.81 -13.20 24.11
CA SER A 91 29.02 -13.69 22.98
C SER A 91 29.35 -15.14 22.62
N LEU A 92 28.33 -15.90 22.19
CA LEU A 92 28.41 -17.25 21.65
C LEU A 92 27.72 -17.29 20.27
N THR A 93 28.51 -17.46 19.21
CA THR A 93 28.01 -17.68 17.85
C THR A 93 28.21 -19.16 17.47
N ILE A 94 27.17 -19.77 16.91
CA ILE A 94 27.19 -21.18 16.46
C ILE A 94 26.56 -21.27 15.08
N LYS A 95 27.25 -21.91 14.15
CA LYS A 95 26.76 -22.15 12.79
C LYS A 95 26.92 -23.62 12.40
N ALA A 96 25.85 -24.19 11.83
CA ALA A 96 25.79 -25.60 11.45
C ALA A 96 24.75 -25.82 10.33
N ARG A 97 24.60 -27.07 9.85
CA ARG A 97 23.49 -27.44 8.97
C ARG A 97 22.16 -27.48 9.73
N THR A 98 22.15 -28.21 10.85
CA THR A 98 21.03 -28.28 11.81
C THR A 98 21.59 -28.21 13.23
N ILE A 99 20.82 -27.66 14.17
CA ILE A 99 21.26 -27.46 15.57
C ILE A 99 20.22 -28.05 16.52
N THR A 100 20.65 -28.94 17.41
CA THR A 100 19.84 -29.39 18.55
C THR A 100 20.53 -29.00 19.86
N VAL A 101 19.81 -28.40 20.80
CA VAL A 101 20.29 -28.13 22.16
C VAL A 101 19.53 -29.05 23.11
N GLN A 102 20.22 -29.82 23.95
CA GLN A 102 19.64 -30.81 24.87
C GLN A 102 19.90 -30.50 26.35
N SER A 103 20.82 -29.58 26.65
CA SER A 103 21.24 -29.27 28.02
C SER A 103 21.09 -27.77 28.31
N ARG A 104 22.18 -26.99 28.41
CA ARG A 104 22.10 -25.53 28.62
C ARG A 104 23.04 -24.74 27.71
N MET A 105 22.61 -23.56 27.29
CA MET A 105 23.46 -22.52 26.72
C MET A 105 23.24 -21.22 27.48
N ASN A 106 24.25 -20.82 28.25
CA ASN A 106 24.25 -19.66 29.12
C ASN A 106 25.17 -18.58 28.54
N ALA A 107 24.63 -17.38 28.37
CA ALA A 107 25.39 -16.14 28.23
C ALA A 107 24.87 -15.14 29.27
N ARG A 108 24.88 -15.58 30.53
CA ARG A 108 24.24 -14.93 31.68
C ARG A 108 25.26 -14.32 32.63
N THR A 109 24.75 -13.51 33.55
CA THR A 109 25.50 -13.05 34.73
C THR A 109 24.57 -12.89 35.93
N ASP A 110 25.08 -13.15 37.11
CA ASP A 110 24.42 -12.96 38.42
C ASP A 110 24.85 -11.63 39.10
N THR A 111 25.65 -10.81 38.43
CA THR A 111 26.16 -9.53 38.91
C THR A 111 25.63 -8.34 38.09
N VAL A 112 26.10 -7.12 38.39
CA VAL A 112 25.76 -5.86 37.69
C VAL A 112 26.47 -5.74 36.32
N GLN A 113 26.57 -6.85 35.59
CA GLN A 113 27.12 -6.89 34.23
C GLN A 113 25.99 -7.10 33.22
N ARG A 114 26.23 -6.70 31.97
CA ARG A 114 25.31 -6.94 30.86
C ARG A 114 25.24 -8.44 30.53
N GLY A 115 24.07 -8.93 30.11
CA GLY A 115 23.93 -10.27 29.54
C GLY A 115 24.63 -10.41 28.18
N GLY A 116 25.16 -11.58 27.88
CA GLY A 116 25.88 -11.86 26.63
C GLY A 116 24.96 -12.04 25.41
N THR A 117 25.54 -12.36 24.25
CA THR A 117 24.77 -12.57 23.01
C THR A 117 24.88 -14.01 22.52
N ILE A 118 23.77 -14.73 22.37
CA ILE A 118 23.74 -16.08 21.78
C ILE A 118 23.16 -15.97 20.36
N THR A 119 23.91 -16.40 19.35
CA THR A 119 23.47 -16.43 17.95
C THR A 119 23.62 -17.84 17.38
N LEU A 120 22.52 -18.54 17.10
CA LEU A 120 22.51 -19.85 16.46
C LEU A 120 22.03 -19.72 15.01
N THR A 121 22.76 -20.30 14.05
CA THR A 121 22.42 -20.29 12.62
C THR A 121 22.44 -21.71 12.05
N ALA A 122 21.29 -22.24 11.65
CA ALA A 122 21.14 -23.52 10.96
C ALA A 122 20.85 -23.29 9.46
N THR A 123 21.79 -23.66 8.60
CA THR A 123 21.76 -23.30 7.16
C THR A 123 20.96 -24.27 6.28
N GLY A 124 20.69 -25.49 6.76
CA GLY A 124 20.22 -26.59 5.92
C GLY A 124 21.18 -26.95 4.79
N ASP A 125 20.73 -27.82 3.88
CA ASP A 125 21.37 -28.08 2.58
C ASP A 125 20.38 -28.10 1.39
N GLY A 126 19.14 -27.66 1.62
CA GLY A 126 18.07 -27.65 0.61
C GLY A 126 17.37 -29.00 0.39
N THR A 127 17.74 -30.05 1.14
CA THR A 127 17.03 -31.34 1.11
C THR A 127 15.97 -31.44 2.22
N THR A 128 14.92 -32.23 1.98
CA THR A 128 13.91 -32.57 3.00
C THR A 128 14.46 -33.43 4.15
N ALA A 129 15.67 -33.98 4.01
CA ALA A 129 16.36 -34.71 5.08
C ALA A 129 17.12 -33.76 6.04
N HIS A 130 17.56 -32.60 5.54
CA HIS A 130 18.29 -31.60 6.31
C HIS A 130 17.80 -30.18 5.97
N PRO A 131 16.53 -29.84 6.27
CA PRO A 131 15.92 -28.57 5.92
C PRO A 131 16.61 -27.35 6.57
N GLY A 132 17.25 -27.56 7.72
CA GLY A 132 17.97 -26.51 8.46
C GLY A 132 17.34 -26.15 9.79
N ASP A 133 16.83 -27.14 10.51
CA ASP A 133 16.10 -26.96 11.77
C ASP A 133 16.99 -26.52 12.94
N ILE A 134 16.38 -25.77 13.86
CA ILE A 134 16.86 -25.58 15.24
C ILE A 134 15.85 -26.19 16.22
N VAL A 135 16.31 -27.08 17.09
CA VAL A 135 15.48 -27.75 18.10
C VAL A 135 16.06 -27.53 19.50
N ILE A 136 15.29 -26.92 20.41
CA ILE A 136 15.75 -26.57 21.76
C ILE A 136 15.03 -27.44 22.80
N THR A 137 15.49 -28.68 22.90
CA THR A 137 15.25 -29.60 24.03
C THR A 137 16.15 -29.29 25.25
N GLY A 138 16.54 -28.02 25.44
CA GLY A 138 17.43 -27.55 26.49
C GLY A 138 17.07 -26.12 26.90
N ARG A 139 17.82 -25.50 27.82
CA ARG A 139 17.54 -24.11 28.25
C ARG A 139 18.57 -23.14 27.67
N VAL A 140 18.11 -22.03 27.11
CA VAL A 140 18.98 -20.96 26.61
C VAL A 140 18.72 -19.68 27.41
N GLU A 141 19.76 -19.05 27.95
CA GLU A 141 19.63 -17.90 28.86
C GLU A 141 20.66 -16.80 28.61
N VAL A 142 20.19 -15.54 28.53
CA VAL A 142 20.99 -14.32 28.36
C VAL A 142 20.74 -13.28 29.47
N THR A 143 20.24 -13.72 30.63
CA THR A 143 19.91 -12.89 31.80
C THR A 143 21.07 -12.02 32.32
N GLY A 144 20.80 -10.74 32.63
CA GLY A 144 21.82 -9.77 33.07
C GLY A 144 21.25 -8.41 33.49
N ASN A 145 22.11 -7.39 33.63
CA ASN A 145 21.72 -6.00 33.88
C ASN A 145 22.45 -5.01 32.92
N PRO A 146 21.79 -4.53 31.85
CA PRO A 146 20.56 -5.09 31.28
C PRO A 146 20.83 -6.49 30.71
N ALA A 147 19.77 -7.23 30.38
CA ALA A 147 19.95 -8.56 29.80
C ALA A 147 20.49 -8.50 28.36
N GLY A 148 20.85 -9.67 27.85
CA GLY A 148 21.53 -9.87 26.58
C GLY A 148 20.60 -10.08 25.40
N ILE A 149 21.13 -10.66 24.32
CA ILE A 149 20.40 -10.88 23.07
C ILE A 149 20.50 -12.34 22.63
N MET A 150 19.37 -12.93 22.26
CA MET A 150 19.26 -14.26 21.69
C MET A 150 18.76 -14.16 20.24
N ARG A 151 19.50 -14.72 19.28
CA ARG A 151 19.14 -14.77 17.86
C ARG A 151 19.22 -16.21 17.35
N LEU A 152 18.15 -16.65 16.68
CA LEU A 152 17.98 -18.02 16.23
C LEU A 152 17.47 -17.98 14.78
N THR A 153 18.33 -18.35 13.84
CA THR A 153 18.04 -18.30 12.40
C THR A 153 18.11 -19.70 11.80
N ALA A 154 16.97 -20.22 11.35
CA ALA A 154 16.82 -21.56 10.78
C ALA A 154 16.36 -21.48 9.31
N ALA A 155 17.03 -22.18 8.40
CA ALA A 155 16.50 -22.39 7.06
C ALA A 155 15.29 -23.35 7.06
N GLY A 156 15.21 -24.23 8.05
CA GLY A 156 14.08 -25.12 8.31
C GLY A 156 13.09 -24.50 9.30
N LYS A 157 12.70 -25.25 10.35
CA LYS A 157 11.84 -24.79 11.43
C LYS A 157 12.62 -24.46 12.72
N ILE A 158 11.98 -23.76 13.65
CA ILE A 158 12.42 -23.63 15.04
C ILE A 158 11.40 -24.33 15.95
N ASP A 159 11.86 -25.28 16.76
CA ASP A 159 10.99 -26.11 17.61
C ASP A 159 11.49 -26.06 19.07
N LEU A 160 10.63 -25.62 19.99
CA LEU A 160 10.94 -25.40 21.40
C LEU A 160 10.02 -26.28 22.27
N PRO A 161 10.34 -27.56 22.57
CA PRO A 161 9.39 -28.47 23.21
C PRO A 161 8.92 -28.06 24.61
N ALA A 162 7.71 -28.50 24.98
CA ALA A 162 6.89 -27.97 26.07
C ALA A 162 7.32 -28.32 27.51
N THR A 163 8.59 -28.08 27.82
CA THR A 163 9.20 -28.39 29.13
C THR A 163 10.33 -27.44 29.54
N ILE A 164 10.85 -26.56 28.66
CA ILE A 164 12.11 -25.84 28.91
C ILE A 164 12.10 -24.45 28.24
N PRO A 165 12.56 -23.37 28.92
CA PRO A 165 12.36 -22.01 28.43
C PRO A 165 13.54 -21.39 27.65
N LEU A 166 13.23 -20.32 26.91
CA LEU A 166 14.19 -19.28 26.51
C LEU A 166 14.10 -18.11 27.49
N VAL A 167 15.23 -17.57 27.97
CA VAL A 167 15.22 -16.56 29.05
C VAL A 167 16.17 -15.39 28.77
N ALA A 168 15.67 -14.16 28.89
CA ALA A 168 16.38 -12.90 28.67
C ALA A 168 16.02 -11.84 29.72
N ASN A 169 15.81 -12.24 30.98
CA ASN A 169 15.26 -11.37 32.02
C ASN A 169 16.29 -10.41 32.62
N GLY A 170 15.81 -9.27 33.13
CA GLY A 170 16.58 -8.39 34.00
C GLY A 170 16.92 -9.07 35.33
N ASN A 171 18.20 -9.06 35.75
CA ASN A 171 18.66 -9.79 36.93
C ASN A 171 18.58 -9.01 38.27
N GLN A 172 18.18 -7.74 38.21
CA GLN A 172 18.15 -6.77 39.32
C GLN A 172 16.96 -5.84 39.17
N THR A 173 16.58 -5.12 40.23
CA THR A 173 15.41 -4.22 40.22
C THR A 173 15.40 -3.27 39.03
N THR A 174 16.46 -2.51 38.76
CA THR A 174 16.53 -1.56 37.63
C THR A 174 16.99 -2.17 36.31
N ALA A 175 17.04 -3.50 36.19
CA ALA A 175 17.55 -4.16 34.99
C ALA A 175 16.46 -4.26 33.92
N THR A 176 16.62 -3.55 32.81
CA THR A 176 15.85 -3.78 31.59
C THR A 176 16.17 -5.18 31.03
N ALA A 177 15.16 -5.84 30.51
CA ALA A 177 15.28 -7.15 29.90
C ALA A 177 15.97 -7.09 28.52
N GLY A 178 16.09 -8.26 27.90
CA GLY A 178 16.84 -8.49 26.68
C GLY A 178 15.94 -8.67 25.46
N THR A 179 16.51 -9.25 24.41
CA THR A 179 15.79 -9.52 23.16
C THR A 179 15.94 -10.97 22.74
N ILE A 180 14.82 -11.61 22.39
CA ILE A 180 14.77 -12.97 21.82
C ILE A 180 14.18 -12.85 20.41
N SER A 181 14.95 -13.23 19.39
CA SER A 181 14.53 -13.14 18.00
C SER A 181 14.68 -14.49 17.30
N LEU A 182 13.58 -14.97 16.73
CA LEU A 182 13.48 -16.23 16.00
C LEU A 182 13.15 -15.93 14.53
N SER A 183 13.89 -16.53 13.60
CA SER A 183 13.60 -16.48 12.17
C SER A 183 13.68 -17.88 11.58
N ALA A 184 12.59 -18.37 11.01
CA ALA A 184 12.47 -19.70 10.43
C ALA A 184 12.01 -19.62 8.96
N GLY A 185 12.72 -20.29 8.06
CA GLY A 185 12.31 -20.44 6.65
C GLY A 185 11.03 -21.25 6.47
N THR A 186 10.61 -22.00 7.50
CA THR A 186 9.30 -22.67 7.56
C THR A 186 8.52 -22.26 8.81
N ALA A 187 8.45 -23.08 9.86
CA ALA A 187 7.55 -22.86 11.00
C ALA A 187 8.29 -22.50 12.30
N ILE A 188 7.61 -21.81 13.21
CA ILE A 188 8.05 -21.65 14.60
C ILE A 188 7.03 -22.33 15.51
N ARG A 189 7.50 -23.24 16.37
CA ARG A 189 6.68 -23.90 17.39
C ARG A 189 7.23 -23.62 18.78
N GLN A 190 6.67 -22.61 19.44
CA GLN A 190 6.93 -22.34 20.85
C GLN A 190 6.07 -23.29 21.70
N GLY A 191 6.61 -24.48 21.97
CA GLY A 191 6.05 -25.38 22.97
C GLY A 191 6.36 -24.97 24.41
N GLY A 192 7.53 -24.37 24.70
CA GLY A 192 7.99 -23.97 26.05
C GLY A 192 7.79 -22.48 26.38
N GLU A 193 7.94 -22.12 27.66
CA GLU A 193 7.80 -20.74 28.14
C GLU A 193 8.92 -19.82 27.60
N VAL A 194 8.63 -18.54 27.36
CA VAL A 194 9.61 -17.58 26.85
C VAL A 194 9.55 -16.29 27.67
N PHE A 195 10.63 -16.04 28.41
CA PHE A 195 10.74 -14.91 29.33
C PHE A 195 11.74 -13.88 28.82
N ALA A 196 11.32 -12.63 28.73
CA ALA A 196 12.15 -11.45 28.61
C ALA A 196 11.57 -10.34 29.50
N ALA A 197 11.27 -10.66 30.76
CA ALA A 197 10.67 -9.75 31.73
C ALA A 197 11.74 -8.89 32.42
N GLY A 198 11.42 -7.61 32.65
CA GLY A 198 12.26 -6.66 33.36
C GLY A 198 12.36 -6.93 34.86
N GLY A 199 13.29 -6.28 35.53
CA GLY A 199 13.23 -6.15 36.99
C GLY A 199 12.12 -5.20 37.43
N ASN A 200 11.77 -5.22 38.73
CA ASN A 200 10.68 -4.41 39.30
C ASN A 200 10.71 -2.90 39.00
N GLY A 201 11.85 -2.35 38.57
CA GLY A 201 12.09 -0.96 38.14
C GLY A 201 12.90 -0.87 36.84
N GLY A 202 12.83 -1.89 35.99
CA GLY A 202 13.47 -1.98 34.67
C GLY A 202 12.43 -2.13 33.56
N GLY A 203 12.84 -1.92 32.30
CA GLY A 203 11.93 -2.07 31.16
C GLY A 203 11.72 -3.52 30.73
N GLY A 204 10.58 -3.78 30.11
CA GLY A 204 10.28 -5.04 29.45
C GLY A 204 11.21 -5.34 28.26
N GLY A 205 11.16 -6.59 27.79
CA GLY A 205 12.04 -7.11 26.74
C GLY A 205 11.38 -7.16 25.36
N GLY A 206 12.09 -7.73 24.39
CA GLY A 206 11.59 -7.88 23.03
C GLY A 206 11.54 -9.33 22.57
N VAL A 207 10.41 -9.78 22.01
CA VAL A 207 10.23 -11.12 21.43
C VAL A 207 9.77 -10.97 19.98
N PHE A 208 10.62 -11.35 19.02
CA PHE A 208 10.40 -11.09 17.59
C PHE A 208 10.48 -12.38 16.77
N TYR A 209 9.34 -12.92 16.35
CA TYR A 209 9.23 -14.19 15.61
C TYR A 209 8.81 -13.94 14.17
N VAL A 210 9.58 -14.49 13.22
CA VAL A 210 9.27 -14.46 11.78
C VAL A 210 9.35 -15.87 11.20
N ALA A 211 8.24 -16.36 10.64
CA ALA A 211 8.12 -17.70 10.05
C ALA A 211 7.64 -17.61 8.59
N GLY A 212 8.26 -18.38 7.69
CA GLY A 212 7.79 -18.50 6.30
C GLY A 212 6.43 -19.21 6.17
N THR A 213 6.02 -19.99 7.16
CA THR A 213 4.74 -20.71 7.24
C THR A 213 4.05 -20.36 8.56
N ASN A 214 3.80 -21.33 9.46
CA ASN A 214 2.98 -21.15 10.66
C ASN A 214 3.77 -20.72 11.92
N ILE A 215 3.09 -20.07 12.87
CA ILE A 215 3.57 -19.85 14.25
C ILE A 215 2.59 -20.44 15.28
N ASP A 216 3.05 -21.42 16.05
CA ASP A 216 2.34 -21.99 17.21
C ASP A 216 2.91 -21.40 18.53
N ILE A 217 2.11 -20.67 19.31
CA ILE A 217 2.43 -20.25 20.69
C ILE A 217 1.64 -21.11 21.67
N LEU A 218 2.31 -22.04 22.36
CA LEU A 218 1.68 -23.12 23.17
C LEU A 218 2.12 -23.12 24.65
N ASN A 219 2.94 -22.15 25.05
CA ASN A 219 3.24 -21.76 26.43
C ASN A 219 3.49 -20.25 26.48
N ASP A 220 3.51 -19.72 27.69
CA ASP A 220 3.50 -18.29 27.99
C ASP A 220 4.67 -17.52 27.34
N ILE A 221 4.38 -16.32 26.83
CA ILE A 221 5.37 -15.29 26.54
C ILE A 221 5.22 -14.19 27.59
N ASP A 222 6.29 -13.86 28.32
CA ASP A 222 6.30 -12.78 29.30
C ASP A 222 7.45 -11.80 29.04
N THR A 223 7.09 -10.59 28.60
CA THR A 223 8.02 -9.47 28.38
C THR A 223 7.70 -8.28 29.30
N SER A 224 7.04 -8.51 30.43
CA SER A 224 6.53 -7.43 31.30
C SER A 224 7.60 -6.47 31.85
N GLY A 225 7.17 -5.24 32.15
CA GLY A 225 7.97 -4.14 32.68
C GLY A 225 7.77 -3.90 34.19
N GLY A 226 8.71 -3.19 34.79
CA GLY A 226 8.72 -2.83 36.21
C GLY A 226 8.02 -1.50 36.52
N VAL A 227 8.80 -0.50 36.91
CA VAL A 227 8.45 0.95 36.92
C VAL A 227 8.75 1.59 35.56
N ASN A 228 9.33 0.84 34.61
CA ASN A 228 9.46 1.30 33.23
C ASN A 228 8.47 0.52 32.36
N ASP A 229 8.38 0.92 31.10
CA ASP A 229 7.40 0.39 30.14
C ASP A 229 7.50 -1.13 29.93
N GLY A 230 6.39 -1.70 29.51
CA GLY A 230 6.25 -3.08 29.09
C GLY A 230 7.03 -3.41 27.80
N GLY A 231 7.19 -4.70 27.52
CA GLY A 231 7.97 -5.18 26.38
C GLY A 231 7.23 -5.18 25.05
N ALA A 232 7.92 -5.60 23.99
CA ALA A 232 7.38 -5.71 22.64
C ALA A 232 7.32 -7.18 22.18
N VAL A 233 6.18 -7.61 21.66
CA VAL A 233 6.00 -8.92 21.03
C VAL A 233 5.55 -8.73 19.59
N LEU A 234 6.31 -9.26 18.64
CA LEU A 234 6.01 -9.23 17.22
C LEU A 234 6.02 -10.65 16.65
N LEU A 235 4.89 -11.08 16.09
CA LEU A 235 4.72 -12.38 15.43
C LEU A 235 4.32 -12.15 13.97
N ALA A 236 5.12 -12.62 13.01
CA ALA A 236 4.82 -12.52 11.58
C ALA A 236 4.98 -13.88 10.89
N ALA A 237 3.90 -14.35 10.23
CA ALA A 237 3.80 -15.68 9.65
C ALA A 237 3.34 -15.60 8.19
N GLY A 238 3.90 -16.44 7.32
CA GLY A 238 3.44 -16.60 5.94
C GLY A 238 2.10 -17.34 5.83
N ASP A 239 1.83 -18.28 6.74
CA ASP A 239 0.57 -19.01 6.86
C ASP A 239 -0.15 -18.63 8.19
N ASP A 240 -0.57 -19.59 9.01
CA ASP A 240 -1.42 -19.40 10.18
C ASP A 240 -0.67 -19.04 11.47
N ILE A 241 -1.31 -18.28 12.37
CA ILE A 241 -0.83 -18.03 13.74
C ILE A 241 -1.85 -18.55 14.75
N THR A 242 -1.38 -19.38 15.69
CA THR A 242 -2.18 -19.88 16.83
C THR A 242 -1.56 -19.43 18.15
N ILE A 243 -2.31 -18.68 18.95
CA ILE A 243 -1.93 -18.24 20.30
C ILE A 243 -2.81 -18.98 21.32
N ALA A 244 -2.28 -20.08 21.86
CA ALA A 244 -2.97 -20.98 22.77
C ALA A 244 -2.66 -20.76 24.26
N GLN A 245 -1.65 -19.94 24.59
CA GLN A 245 -1.27 -19.57 25.96
C GLN A 245 -0.95 -18.06 26.05
N PRO A 246 -0.88 -17.48 27.26
CA PRO A 246 -0.86 -16.02 27.43
C PRO A 246 0.35 -15.33 26.82
N ILE A 247 0.13 -14.07 26.42
CA ILE A 247 1.20 -13.12 26.10
C ILE A 247 1.05 -11.92 27.04
N ASN A 248 2.09 -11.66 27.84
CA ASN A 248 2.15 -10.59 28.82
C ASN A 248 3.17 -9.52 28.42
N VAL A 249 2.68 -8.31 28.13
CA VAL A 249 3.48 -7.11 27.85
C VAL A 249 3.18 -5.98 28.85
N ALA A 250 2.50 -6.25 29.96
CA ALA A 250 2.10 -5.22 30.93
C ALA A 250 3.30 -4.59 31.68
N SER A 251 3.12 -3.40 32.23
CA SER A 251 4.00 -2.83 33.27
C SER A 251 3.35 -2.96 34.65
N ILE A 252 4.16 -3.17 35.69
CA ILE A 252 3.67 -3.64 37.00
C ILE A 252 3.64 -2.53 38.07
N ASN A 253 4.51 -1.50 37.98
CA ASN A 253 4.75 -0.54 39.07
C ASN A 253 4.95 0.93 38.60
N GLY A 254 4.63 1.29 37.36
CA GLY A 254 4.62 2.71 36.92
C GLY A 254 5.29 3.04 35.59
N GLY A 255 5.15 2.19 34.56
CA GLY A 255 5.45 2.55 33.16
C GLY A 255 4.27 2.20 32.26
N ASN A 256 4.33 2.56 30.97
CA ASN A 256 3.25 2.25 30.03
C ASN A 256 3.19 0.74 29.74
N GLY A 257 2.03 0.27 29.29
CA GLY A 257 1.89 -1.05 28.68
C GLY A 257 2.78 -1.17 27.44
N GLY A 258 3.18 -2.39 27.13
CA GLY A 258 4.06 -2.69 26.01
C GLY A 258 3.36 -2.65 24.63
N SER A 259 3.75 -3.54 23.73
CA SER A 259 3.09 -3.69 22.44
C SER A 259 3.01 -5.13 21.96
N ILE A 260 1.89 -5.48 21.31
CA ILE A 260 1.68 -6.79 20.68
C ILE A 260 1.30 -6.54 19.22
N SER A 261 2.12 -6.99 18.26
CA SER A 261 1.77 -6.99 16.84
C SER A 261 1.81 -8.39 16.26
N VAL A 262 0.69 -8.83 15.69
CA VAL A 262 0.51 -10.17 15.13
C VAL A 262 0.05 -10.05 13.68
N ARG A 263 0.72 -10.73 12.75
CA ARG A 263 0.45 -10.66 11.30
C ARG A 263 0.49 -12.06 10.69
N ALA A 264 -0.69 -12.64 10.41
CA ALA A 264 -0.84 -13.94 9.73
C ALA A 264 -1.08 -13.77 8.21
N GLY A 265 -0.73 -14.79 7.42
CA GLY A 265 -0.96 -14.80 5.97
C GLY A 265 -0.04 -13.93 5.14
N VAL A 266 1.15 -13.56 5.65
CA VAL A 266 2.08 -12.65 4.95
C VAL A 266 2.86 -13.42 3.88
N ASP A 267 2.20 -13.75 2.77
CA ASP A 267 2.72 -14.57 1.65
C ASP A 267 4.20 -14.29 1.28
N ALA A 268 4.61 -13.02 1.33
CA ALA A 268 5.97 -12.55 1.04
C ALA A 268 7.07 -13.13 1.97
N LEU A 269 6.72 -13.76 3.08
CA LEU A 269 7.64 -14.51 3.95
C LEU A 269 7.94 -15.93 3.44
N GLY A 270 7.16 -16.46 2.50
CA GLY A 270 7.26 -17.82 1.97
C GLY A 270 6.02 -18.70 2.18
N GLY A 271 4.84 -18.08 2.34
CA GLY A 271 3.57 -18.78 2.58
C GLY A 271 3.24 -19.79 1.48
N VAL A 272 2.55 -20.87 1.87
CA VAL A 272 2.11 -21.96 0.97
C VAL A 272 0.59 -22.06 0.94
N LYS A 273 -0.07 -21.57 1.99
CA LYS A 273 -1.49 -21.25 2.02
C LYS A 273 -1.66 -19.86 1.37
N ILE A 274 -2.74 -19.67 0.62
CA ILE A 274 -3.11 -18.32 0.15
C ILE A 274 -3.78 -17.63 1.34
N GLY A 275 -3.07 -16.69 1.96
CA GLY A 275 -3.51 -16.07 3.20
C GLY A 275 -3.41 -16.99 4.42
N GLY A 276 -3.73 -16.44 5.59
CA GLY A 276 -3.50 -17.08 6.88
C GLY A 276 -4.52 -16.64 7.93
N ALA A 277 -4.85 -17.55 8.83
CA ALA A 277 -5.81 -17.36 9.92
C ALA A 277 -5.08 -17.00 11.22
N LEU A 278 -5.71 -16.18 12.05
CA LEU A 278 -5.26 -15.86 13.40
C LEU A 278 -6.23 -16.42 14.42
N THR A 279 -5.77 -17.38 15.24
CA THR A 279 -6.58 -18.01 16.30
C THR A 279 -5.99 -17.70 17.67
N ILE A 280 -6.75 -17.02 18.53
CA ILE A 280 -6.34 -16.62 19.88
C ILE A 280 -7.29 -17.27 20.89
N THR A 281 -6.80 -18.18 21.73
CA THR A 281 -7.60 -18.91 22.73
C THR A 281 -7.17 -18.65 24.17
N SER A 282 -6.19 -17.77 24.40
CA SER A 282 -5.70 -17.38 25.72
C SER A 282 -5.40 -15.89 25.79
N THR A 283 -5.04 -15.39 26.97
CA THR A 283 -5.05 -13.95 27.28
C THR A 283 -3.91 -13.17 26.61
N LEU A 284 -4.24 -12.08 25.93
CA LEU A 284 -3.31 -11.00 25.63
C LEU A 284 -3.43 -9.93 26.73
N LEU A 285 -2.33 -9.66 27.44
CA LEU A 285 -2.29 -8.76 28.60
C LEU A 285 -1.25 -7.66 28.39
N GLY A 286 -1.66 -6.41 28.54
CA GLY A 286 -0.82 -5.23 28.36
C GLY A 286 -1.31 -4.03 29.15
N ASP A 287 -1.50 -4.20 30.46
CA ASP A 287 -1.85 -3.07 31.34
C ASP A 287 -0.70 -2.06 31.45
N GLY A 288 -1.06 -0.79 31.66
CA GLY A 288 -0.17 0.23 32.20
C GLY A 288 0.01 0.07 33.71
N GLY A 289 1.18 0.45 34.20
CA GLY A 289 1.49 0.48 35.62
C GLY A 289 0.79 1.63 36.36
N SER A 290 0.96 1.71 37.68
CA SER A 290 0.46 2.82 38.49
C SER A 290 1.41 3.06 39.66
N ASP A 291 1.63 4.32 40.02
CA ASP A 291 2.35 4.68 41.25
C ASP A 291 1.44 5.40 42.27
N ILE A 292 1.96 6.38 43.01
CA ILE A 292 1.21 7.15 44.03
C ILE A 292 0.69 8.50 43.50
N ASP A 293 1.28 9.01 42.42
CA ASP A 293 1.04 10.34 41.86
C ASP A 293 0.60 10.27 40.37
N SER A 294 0.92 9.18 39.64
CA SER A 294 0.52 8.99 38.23
C SER A 294 0.15 7.53 37.85
N GLY A 295 -0.80 7.43 36.93
CA GLY A 295 -1.16 6.24 36.16
C GLY A 295 -0.54 6.30 34.76
N TYR A 296 -0.34 5.14 34.15
CA TYR A 296 0.39 5.00 32.89
C TYR A 296 -0.46 4.32 31.81
N ASP A 297 -0.20 4.60 30.54
CA ASP A 297 -1.10 4.17 29.46
C ASP A 297 -1.08 2.65 29.25
N GLY A 298 -2.18 2.08 28.76
CA GLY A 298 -2.25 0.68 28.32
C GLY A 298 -1.49 0.41 27.03
N ALA A 299 -1.27 -0.87 26.73
CA ALA A 299 -0.51 -1.34 25.56
C ALA A 299 -1.23 -1.16 24.22
N ASP A 300 -0.45 -0.98 23.15
CA ASP A 300 -0.92 -1.06 21.77
C ASP A 300 -0.98 -2.53 21.29
N ILE A 301 -2.17 -2.99 20.89
CA ILE A 301 -2.41 -4.36 20.41
C ILE A 301 -2.94 -4.31 18.97
N ALA A 302 -2.11 -4.72 18.01
CA ALA A 302 -2.42 -4.72 16.58
C ALA A 302 -2.44 -6.16 16.02
N LEU A 303 -3.63 -6.66 15.73
CA LEU A 303 -3.87 -8.03 15.24
C LEU A 303 -4.34 -7.98 13.79
N SER A 304 -3.56 -8.53 12.84
CA SER A 304 -4.00 -8.64 11.45
C SER A 304 -3.80 -10.02 10.85
N ALA A 305 -4.67 -10.37 9.91
CA ALA A 305 -4.61 -11.62 9.16
C ALA A 305 -5.19 -11.45 7.77
N PHE A 306 -4.50 -11.91 6.73
CA PHE A 306 -5.11 -12.08 5.40
C PHE A 306 -5.91 -13.39 5.39
N GLY A 307 -6.96 -13.43 6.21
CA GLY A 307 -7.78 -14.60 6.47
C GLY A 307 -8.55 -14.46 7.78
N PRO A 308 -9.28 -15.51 8.22
CA PRO A 308 -10.21 -15.41 9.33
C PRO A 308 -9.52 -15.20 10.68
N ILE A 309 -10.14 -14.36 11.53
CA ILE A 309 -9.66 -14.04 12.88
C ILE A 309 -10.65 -14.58 13.92
N ALA A 310 -10.16 -15.40 14.85
CA ALA A 310 -10.97 -16.01 15.91
C ALA A 310 -10.36 -15.72 17.30
N ILE A 311 -11.03 -14.87 18.07
CA ILE A 311 -10.59 -14.42 19.41
C ILE A 311 -11.55 -14.97 20.46
N SER A 312 -11.10 -15.97 21.20
CA SER A 312 -11.81 -16.60 22.33
C SER A 312 -11.08 -16.44 23.67
N GLY A 313 -9.79 -16.12 23.64
CA GLY A 313 -9.05 -15.61 24.80
C GLY A 313 -9.44 -14.16 25.14
N ALA A 314 -9.09 -13.71 26.35
CA ALA A 314 -9.30 -12.33 26.76
C ALA A 314 -8.26 -11.39 26.12
N ILE A 315 -8.64 -10.14 25.82
CA ILE A 315 -7.68 -9.08 25.48
C ILE A 315 -7.87 -7.95 26.48
N ARG A 316 -6.77 -7.51 27.12
CA ARG A 316 -6.82 -6.53 28.19
C ARG A 316 -5.61 -5.60 28.17
N ALA A 317 -5.86 -4.30 28.06
CA ALA A 317 -4.86 -3.24 28.07
C ALA A 317 -5.39 -2.06 28.91
N ILE A 318 -5.52 -2.28 30.22
CA ILE A 318 -6.08 -1.27 31.14
C ILE A 318 -5.06 -0.18 31.44
N GLY A 319 -5.48 1.08 31.36
CA GLY A 319 -4.71 2.24 31.81
C GLY A 319 -4.58 2.30 33.33
N GLY A 320 -3.43 2.71 33.82
CA GLY A 320 -3.15 2.87 35.24
C GLY A 320 -3.97 3.96 35.92
N VAL A 321 -4.07 3.89 37.25
CA VAL A 321 -4.74 4.93 38.06
C VAL A 321 -3.71 5.90 38.65
N PRO A 322 -4.02 7.21 38.80
CA PRO A 322 -5.33 7.85 38.61
C PRO A 322 -5.62 8.42 37.21
N ASP A 323 -4.65 8.50 36.30
CA ASP A 323 -4.71 9.31 35.07
C ASP A 323 -4.14 8.62 33.81
N GLY A 324 -3.86 7.32 33.84
CA GLY A 324 -3.38 6.57 32.68
C GLY A 324 -4.49 6.18 31.71
N SER A 325 -4.28 6.41 30.41
CA SER A 325 -5.23 6.08 29.34
C SER A 325 -5.28 4.56 29.11
N SER A 326 -6.43 3.99 28.75
CA SER A 326 -6.44 2.58 28.33
C SER A 326 -5.94 2.40 26.90
N GLY A 327 -5.32 1.26 26.63
CA GLY A 327 -4.55 1.01 25.39
C GLY A 327 -5.41 0.79 24.14
N THR A 328 -4.76 0.76 22.98
CA THR A 328 -5.44 0.57 21.68
C THR A 328 -5.57 -0.91 21.31
N LEU A 329 -6.68 -1.27 20.66
CA LEU A 329 -6.86 -2.58 20.02
C LEU A 329 -7.35 -2.40 18.59
N SER A 330 -6.48 -2.72 17.63
CA SER A 330 -6.82 -2.79 16.20
C SER A 330 -6.88 -4.26 15.76
N VAL A 331 -7.98 -4.66 15.10
CA VAL A 331 -8.18 -6.02 14.58
C VAL A 331 -8.63 -5.98 13.12
N ASP A 332 -7.73 -6.32 12.20
CA ASP A 332 -7.95 -6.20 10.74
C ASP A 332 -7.83 -7.56 10.03
N SER A 333 -8.93 -7.98 9.41
CA SER A 333 -9.03 -9.23 8.63
C SER A 333 -9.21 -9.00 7.13
N SER A 334 -8.93 -7.78 6.65
CA SER A 334 -9.06 -7.39 5.25
C SER A 334 -7.76 -7.52 4.45
N ASP A 335 -7.87 -7.65 3.13
CA ASP A 335 -6.71 -7.78 2.23
C ASP A 335 -6.17 -6.45 1.67
N GLY A 336 -6.85 -5.34 2.00
CA GLY A 336 -6.55 -3.98 1.53
C GLY A 336 -7.30 -3.56 0.25
N ALA A 337 -8.03 -4.46 -0.42
CA ALA A 337 -8.91 -4.14 -1.55
C ALA A 337 -10.25 -3.54 -1.08
N ALA A 338 -10.20 -2.33 -0.53
CA ALA A 338 -11.33 -1.63 0.06
C ALA A 338 -12.64 -1.73 -0.77
N ASN A 339 -13.73 -2.09 -0.08
CA ASN A 339 -15.08 -2.27 -0.61
C ASN A 339 -15.25 -3.43 -1.63
N THR A 340 -14.40 -4.47 -1.59
CA THR A 340 -14.56 -5.70 -2.39
C THR A 340 -14.26 -6.92 -1.51
N ILE A 341 -15.06 -8.00 -1.56
CA ILE A 341 -14.75 -9.24 -0.81
C ILE A 341 -13.93 -10.19 -1.69
N GLY A 342 -12.62 -10.20 -1.45
CA GLY A 342 -11.64 -11.09 -2.04
C GLY A 342 -11.58 -12.49 -1.41
N PRO A 343 -10.63 -13.33 -1.87
CA PRO A 343 -10.35 -14.64 -1.28
C PRO A 343 -9.54 -14.54 0.03
N LEU A 344 -8.88 -13.41 0.28
CA LEU A 344 -8.06 -13.16 1.46
C LEU A 344 -8.85 -12.48 2.61
N ASP A 345 -10.00 -11.86 2.33
CA ASP A 345 -10.85 -11.25 3.37
C ASP A 345 -11.46 -12.29 4.31
N GLY A 346 -11.12 -12.19 5.59
CA GLY A 346 -11.54 -13.10 6.65
C GLY A 346 -12.92 -12.79 7.25
N ASP A 347 -13.58 -13.84 7.73
CA ASP A 347 -14.60 -13.68 8.77
C ASP A 347 -13.93 -13.44 10.13
N LEU A 348 -14.50 -12.55 10.94
CA LEU A 348 -13.98 -12.12 12.23
C LEU A 348 -14.94 -12.50 13.36
N THR A 349 -14.48 -13.29 14.33
CA THR A 349 -15.29 -13.79 15.44
C THR A 349 -14.62 -13.51 16.79
N ILE A 350 -15.28 -12.73 17.64
CA ILE A 350 -14.85 -12.40 19.00
C ILE A 350 -15.85 -13.00 20.00
N THR A 351 -15.39 -13.94 20.82
CA THR A 351 -16.15 -14.57 21.93
C THR A 351 -15.50 -14.36 23.29
N GLY A 352 -14.20 -14.04 23.33
CA GLY A 352 -13.49 -13.64 24.53
C GLY A 352 -13.79 -12.18 24.93
N PRO A 353 -13.58 -11.81 26.21
CA PRO A 353 -13.79 -10.45 26.67
C PRO A 353 -12.69 -9.50 26.16
N ILE A 354 -13.07 -8.28 25.79
CA ILE A 354 -12.17 -7.17 25.51
C ILE A 354 -12.34 -6.13 26.63
N THR A 355 -11.23 -5.68 27.21
CA THR A 355 -11.24 -4.69 28.31
C THR A 355 -10.13 -3.66 28.12
N LEU A 356 -10.55 -2.50 27.62
CA LEU A 356 -9.77 -1.27 27.44
C LEU A 356 -10.37 -0.17 28.35
N ALA A 357 -10.73 -0.58 29.57
CA ALA A 357 -11.45 0.21 30.55
C ALA A 357 -10.57 0.45 31.78
N THR A 358 -10.72 1.59 32.46
CA THR A 358 -10.03 1.89 33.72
C THR A 358 -10.96 2.62 34.68
N SER A 359 -10.51 2.86 35.91
CA SER A 359 -11.27 3.60 36.95
C SER A 359 -10.40 4.70 37.56
N GLY A 360 -9.65 5.39 36.72
CA GLY A 360 -8.95 6.62 37.08
C GLY A 360 -9.92 7.78 37.28
N THR A 361 -9.42 8.89 37.83
CA THR A 361 -10.22 10.11 38.04
C THR A 361 -10.06 11.13 36.92
N ASP A 362 -9.05 10.98 36.05
CA ASP A 362 -8.73 11.86 34.94
C ASP A 362 -8.07 11.04 33.80
N SER A 363 -8.74 9.95 33.40
CA SER A 363 -8.21 8.87 32.55
C SER A 363 -9.16 8.51 31.39
N ASP A 364 -8.62 8.30 30.21
CA ASP A 364 -9.40 8.01 28.99
C ASP A 364 -9.59 6.50 28.75
N GLY A 365 -10.75 6.13 28.21
CA GLY A 365 -11.04 4.76 27.75
C GLY A 365 -10.36 4.48 26.41
N GLY A 366 -10.03 3.21 26.15
CA GLY A 366 -9.19 2.84 25.01
C GLY A 366 -9.94 2.79 23.68
N GLU A 367 -9.18 2.97 22.60
CA GLU A 367 -9.65 2.90 21.22
C GLU A 367 -9.74 1.45 20.74
N LEU A 368 -10.93 1.03 20.32
CA LEU A 368 -11.18 -0.26 19.66
C LEU A 368 -11.56 -0.03 18.21
N ASP A 369 -10.74 -0.52 17.27
CA ASP A 369 -11.06 -0.53 15.83
C ASP A 369 -11.04 -1.96 15.28
N ILE A 370 -12.16 -2.39 14.71
CA ILE A 370 -12.36 -3.74 14.17
C ILE A 370 -12.79 -3.65 12.71
N VAL A 371 -12.00 -4.23 11.82
CA VAL A 371 -12.28 -4.39 10.39
C VAL A 371 -12.45 -5.87 10.06
N ALA A 372 -13.70 -6.30 9.92
CA ALA A 372 -14.07 -7.59 9.36
C ALA A 372 -14.07 -7.50 7.83
N GLY A 373 -13.09 -8.11 7.15
CA GLY A 373 -13.03 -8.09 5.68
C GLY A 373 -14.27 -8.73 5.04
N ARG A 374 -14.80 -9.77 5.69
CA ARG A 374 -16.04 -10.47 5.36
C ARG A 374 -17.11 -10.21 6.42
N ASN A 375 -17.55 -11.21 7.18
CA ASN A 375 -18.58 -11.03 8.22
C ASN A 375 -17.94 -10.83 9.60
N GLY A 376 -18.51 -9.95 10.42
CA GLY A 376 -18.12 -9.71 11.81
C GLY A 376 -19.11 -10.32 12.80
N THR A 377 -18.62 -10.91 13.89
CA THR A 377 -19.45 -11.38 15.01
C THR A 377 -18.76 -11.12 16.34
N VAL A 378 -19.38 -10.29 17.19
CA VAL A 378 -18.86 -9.90 18.51
C VAL A 378 -19.86 -10.39 19.57
N SER A 379 -19.42 -11.33 20.41
CA SER A 379 -20.23 -12.07 21.39
C SER A 379 -19.59 -12.16 22.78
N GLY A 380 -18.31 -11.80 22.93
CA GLY A 380 -17.69 -11.53 24.24
C GLY A 380 -17.92 -10.08 24.67
N PRO A 381 -17.94 -9.74 25.98
CA PRO A 381 -18.19 -8.37 26.43
C PRO A 381 -17.06 -7.43 25.98
N VAL A 382 -17.43 -6.22 25.56
CA VAL A 382 -16.49 -5.14 25.20
C VAL A 382 -16.68 -4.00 26.19
N ASP A 383 -15.60 -3.61 26.85
CA ASP A 383 -15.60 -2.54 27.84
C ASP A 383 -14.45 -1.55 27.61
N CYS A 384 -14.81 -0.31 27.27
CA CYS A 384 -13.94 0.85 27.10
C CYS A 384 -14.37 2.01 28.03
N THR A 385 -15.00 1.71 29.18
CA THR A 385 -15.37 2.74 30.17
C THR A 385 -14.15 3.25 30.96
N ALA A 386 -14.06 4.56 31.16
CA ALA A 386 -13.11 5.20 32.06
C ALA A 386 -13.67 6.56 32.53
N ALA A 387 -12.82 7.47 33.03
CA ALA A 387 -13.26 8.78 33.46
C ALA A 387 -13.94 9.54 32.32
N ASN A 388 -13.31 9.53 31.14
CA ASN A 388 -13.91 9.78 29.83
C ASN A 388 -14.05 8.43 29.09
N GLY A 389 -15.17 8.19 28.41
CA GLY A 389 -15.40 6.94 27.68
C GLY A 389 -14.57 6.85 26.40
N GLY A 390 -14.03 5.65 26.10
CA GLY A 390 -13.24 5.38 24.90
C GLY A 390 -14.08 5.14 23.64
N ASP A 391 -13.41 5.04 22.48
CA ASP A 391 -14.07 4.91 21.18
C ASP A 391 -14.18 3.45 20.71
N ILE A 392 -15.33 3.10 20.11
CA ILE A 392 -15.61 1.77 19.54
C ILE A 392 -16.02 1.88 18.07
N SER A 393 -15.14 1.47 17.17
CA SER A 393 -15.33 1.34 15.73
C SER A 393 -15.41 -0.14 15.34
N ILE A 394 -16.51 -0.56 14.69
CA ILE A 394 -16.67 -1.93 14.19
C ILE A 394 -17.30 -1.91 12.79
N VAL A 395 -16.51 -2.32 11.80
CA VAL A 395 -16.85 -2.32 10.37
C VAL A 395 -16.82 -3.75 9.82
N ALA A 396 -17.78 -4.10 8.94
CA ALA A 396 -17.79 -5.37 8.23
C ALA A 396 -18.08 -5.21 6.73
N GLY A 397 -17.35 -5.93 5.88
CA GLY A 397 -17.61 -6.05 4.44
C GLY A 397 -18.96 -6.72 4.12
N GLY A 398 -19.44 -7.59 5.01
CA GLY A 398 -20.74 -8.27 4.96
C GLY A 398 -21.58 -8.07 6.23
N ASP A 399 -22.16 -9.15 6.76
CA ASP A 399 -22.99 -9.10 7.96
C ASP A 399 -22.16 -8.72 9.21
N LEU A 400 -22.77 -7.98 10.15
CA LEU A 400 -22.18 -7.66 11.46
C LEU A 400 -23.15 -8.00 12.59
N ALA A 401 -22.80 -8.97 13.43
CA ALA A 401 -23.62 -9.41 14.56
C ALA A 401 -23.00 -8.99 15.93
N ILE A 402 -23.69 -8.12 16.66
CA ILE A 402 -23.35 -7.70 18.02
C ILE A 402 -24.28 -8.42 19.01
N ASN A 403 -23.78 -9.52 19.60
CA ASN A 403 -24.52 -10.39 20.52
C ASN A 403 -24.25 -10.08 22.00
N THR A 404 -23.62 -8.94 22.29
CA THR A 404 -22.95 -8.65 23.56
C THR A 404 -22.98 -7.15 23.87
N ALA A 405 -22.79 -6.79 25.14
CA ALA A 405 -22.74 -5.38 25.52
C ALA A 405 -21.47 -4.71 24.98
N LEU A 406 -21.65 -3.53 24.38
CA LEU A 406 -20.59 -2.58 24.05
C LEU A 406 -20.69 -1.39 25.02
N LEU A 407 -19.61 -1.04 25.70
CA LEU A 407 -19.56 -0.01 26.74
C LEU A 407 -18.45 1.00 26.47
N ALA A 408 -18.82 2.28 26.38
CA ALA A 408 -17.98 3.44 26.09
C ALA A 408 -18.36 4.61 27.03
N ASN A 409 -18.73 4.31 28.27
CA ASN A 409 -19.30 5.29 29.21
C ASN A 409 -18.19 6.04 29.96
N ALA A 410 -18.47 7.30 30.33
CA ALA A 410 -17.79 7.96 31.44
C ALA A 410 -18.30 7.39 32.78
N ASP A 411 -17.39 7.05 33.70
CA ASP A 411 -17.74 6.65 35.08
C ASP A 411 -17.70 7.81 36.08
N THR A 412 -17.02 8.93 35.73
CA THR A 412 -16.96 10.14 36.57
C THR A 412 -18.15 11.08 36.34
N THR A 413 -18.34 12.03 37.26
CA THR A 413 -19.38 13.06 37.12
C THR A 413 -19.07 14.14 36.07
N LEU A 414 -17.80 14.28 35.67
CA LEU A 414 -17.31 15.35 34.80
C LEU A 414 -17.03 14.89 33.37
N GLY A 415 -16.63 13.63 33.18
CA GLY A 415 -16.04 13.20 31.92
C GLY A 415 -17.02 12.98 30.78
N ASP A 416 -16.46 12.99 29.58
CA ASP A 416 -17.17 12.93 28.32
C ASP A 416 -17.47 11.47 27.92
N GLY A 417 -18.61 11.23 27.27
CA GLY A 417 -19.02 9.88 26.83
C GLY A 417 -18.39 9.53 25.49
N GLY A 418 -17.92 8.29 25.34
CA GLY A 418 -17.20 7.81 24.15
C GLY A 418 -18.10 7.51 22.95
N SER A 419 -17.52 7.50 21.75
CA SER A 419 -18.26 7.26 20.52
C SER A 419 -18.42 5.77 20.21
N ILE A 420 -19.51 5.41 19.53
CA ILE A 420 -19.76 4.04 19.07
C ILE A 420 -20.25 4.09 17.62
N ASN A 421 -19.49 3.48 16.73
CA ASN A 421 -19.73 3.45 15.28
C ASN A 421 -19.77 1.99 14.78
N LEU A 422 -20.95 1.53 14.37
CA LEU A 422 -21.18 0.20 13.83
C LEU A 422 -21.59 0.29 12.35
N ARG A 423 -20.90 -0.45 11.48
CA ARG A 423 -21.10 -0.39 10.03
C ARG A 423 -21.03 -1.77 9.37
N ALA A 424 -22.07 -2.15 8.63
CA ALA A 424 -22.18 -3.45 7.98
C ALA A 424 -22.42 -3.32 6.47
N GLY A 425 -21.90 -4.28 5.70
CA GLY A 425 -22.08 -4.32 4.25
C GLY A 425 -21.27 -3.29 3.49
N ASP A 426 -19.96 -3.19 3.77
CA ASP A 426 -19.04 -2.27 3.08
C ASP A 426 -18.57 -2.75 1.70
N ALA A 427 -18.70 -4.05 1.44
CA ALA A 427 -18.18 -4.72 0.25
C ALA A 427 -19.18 -5.74 -0.35
N SER A 428 -20.34 -5.90 0.28
CA SER A 428 -21.44 -6.79 -0.07
C SER A 428 -22.73 -6.34 0.64
N PHE A 429 -23.89 -6.86 0.25
CA PHE A 429 -25.16 -6.51 0.91
C PHE A 429 -25.27 -7.09 2.34
N GLY A 430 -24.75 -6.36 3.33
CA GLY A 430 -24.65 -6.81 4.73
C GLY A 430 -25.71 -6.27 5.70
N THR A 431 -26.06 -7.08 6.69
CA THR A 431 -27.02 -6.77 7.76
C THR A 431 -26.30 -6.49 9.08
N LEU A 432 -26.52 -5.30 9.64
CA LEU A 432 -26.15 -5.01 11.03
C LEU A 432 -27.23 -5.58 11.96
N THR A 433 -26.87 -6.58 12.77
CA THR A 433 -27.74 -7.19 13.78
C THR A 433 -27.24 -6.83 15.18
N VAL A 434 -28.05 -6.11 15.96
CA VAL A 434 -27.74 -5.77 17.36
C VAL A 434 -28.71 -6.50 18.29
N ALA A 435 -28.15 -7.32 19.18
CA ALA A 435 -28.87 -8.25 20.06
C ALA A 435 -28.61 -7.99 21.56
N ALA A 436 -27.88 -6.93 21.92
CA ALA A 436 -27.57 -6.54 23.29
C ALA A 436 -27.50 -5.00 23.43
N ARG A 437 -27.24 -4.51 24.66
CA ARG A 437 -27.18 -3.06 24.96
C ARG A 437 -25.94 -2.40 24.37
N VAL A 438 -26.07 -1.13 23.99
CA VAL A 438 -24.98 -0.29 23.52
C VAL A 438 -25.03 1.02 24.32
N ASP A 439 -23.96 1.34 25.04
CA ASP A 439 -23.96 2.39 26.04
C ASP A 439 -22.66 3.21 25.99
N GLY A 440 -22.80 4.51 25.71
CA GLY A 440 -21.70 5.47 25.57
C GLY A 440 -22.11 6.83 26.14
N HIS A 441 -22.65 6.82 27.36
CA HIS A 441 -23.12 8.04 28.02
C HIS A 441 -21.99 8.80 28.72
N ALA A 442 -22.17 10.12 28.81
CA ALA A 442 -21.26 11.01 29.53
C ALA A 442 -21.65 11.13 31.02
N GLY A 443 -20.71 11.65 31.80
CA GLY A 443 -20.94 12.04 33.18
C GLY A 443 -22.01 13.12 33.30
N THR A 444 -22.57 13.28 34.50
CA THR A 444 -23.64 14.26 34.80
C THR A 444 -23.33 15.72 34.42
N SER A 445 -22.06 16.05 34.17
CA SER A 445 -21.56 17.37 33.77
C SER A 445 -20.74 17.36 32.46
N GLY A 446 -20.50 16.21 31.83
CA GLY A 446 -19.72 16.07 30.58
C GLY A 446 -20.56 16.16 29.30
N ALA A 447 -19.89 16.09 28.15
CA ALA A 447 -20.46 16.03 26.81
C ALA A 447 -20.53 14.58 26.31
N ALA A 448 -21.59 14.21 25.59
CA ALA A 448 -21.69 12.88 24.98
C ALA A 448 -21.26 12.91 23.50
N SER A 449 -20.55 11.88 23.06
CA SER A 449 -20.08 11.74 21.67
C SER A 449 -21.12 11.09 20.75
N ASP A 450 -21.09 11.49 19.47
CA ASP A 450 -22.01 11.00 18.44
C ASP A 450 -21.87 9.49 18.20
N GLN A 451 -22.99 8.83 17.91
CA GLN A 451 -23.06 7.40 17.63
C GLN A 451 -23.70 7.13 16.27
N LEU A 452 -23.10 6.22 15.50
CA LEU A 452 -23.54 5.86 14.15
C LEU A 452 -23.82 4.35 14.04
N TYR A 453 -24.99 4.02 13.53
CA TYR A 453 -25.44 2.64 13.30
C TYR A 453 -25.87 2.51 11.84
N SER A 454 -25.03 1.87 11.02
CA SER A 454 -25.19 1.82 9.57
C SER A 454 -25.12 0.39 9.03
N GLY A 455 -25.92 0.10 8.00
CA GLY A 455 -25.97 -1.23 7.38
C GLY A 455 -26.82 -1.22 6.12
N CYS A 456 -26.68 -2.22 5.25
CA CYS A 456 -27.59 -2.38 4.11
C CYS A 456 -28.99 -2.78 4.60
N ASN A 457 -29.06 -3.64 5.61
CA ASN A 457 -30.19 -3.80 6.53
C ASN A 457 -29.73 -3.53 7.98
N ILE A 458 -30.67 -3.16 8.86
CA ILE A 458 -30.44 -3.04 10.30
C ILE A 458 -31.54 -3.81 11.05
N THR A 459 -31.15 -4.73 11.93
CA THR A 459 -32.04 -5.48 12.83
C THR A 459 -31.63 -5.28 14.29
N ILE A 460 -32.42 -4.49 15.02
CA ILE A 460 -32.28 -4.27 16.46
C ILE A 460 -33.30 -5.17 17.18
N GLN A 461 -32.83 -6.05 18.07
CA GLN A 461 -33.71 -6.96 18.83
C GLN A 461 -34.58 -6.22 19.88
N PRO A 462 -35.61 -6.88 20.46
CA PRO A 462 -36.44 -6.30 21.52
C PRO A 462 -35.71 -6.07 22.84
N GLN A 463 -36.24 -5.18 23.68
CA GLN A 463 -35.76 -4.87 25.04
C GLN A 463 -34.32 -4.31 25.11
N LEU A 464 -33.80 -3.72 24.03
CA LEU A 464 -32.44 -3.18 23.97
C LEU A 464 -32.38 -1.70 24.30
N THR A 465 -31.28 -1.27 24.92
CA THR A 465 -31.00 0.15 25.20
C THR A 465 -29.82 0.62 24.36
N PHE A 466 -30.01 1.77 23.71
CA PHE A 466 -28.99 2.58 23.06
C PHE A 466 -28.91 3.91 23.82
N ASN A 467 -27.76 4.24 24.37
CA ASN A 467 -27.60 5.36 25.28
C ASN A 467 -26.39 6.24 24.89
N ALA A 468 -26.70 7.49 24.54
CA ALA A 468 -25.77 8.58 24.29
C ALA A 468 -26.21 9.83 25.10
N ASN A 469 -26.74 9.60 26.31
CA ASN A 469 -27.11 10.68 27.23
C ASN A 469 -25.86 11.45 27.68
N GLY A 470 -26.02 12.74 27.96
CA GLY A 470 -24.98 13.58 28.54
C GLY A 470 -25.54 14.60 29.53
N SER A 471 -24.75 15.63 29.83
CA SER A 471 -25.09 16.58 30.90
C SER A 471 -26.19 17.59 30.53
N ALA A 472 -26.73 18.26 31.56
CA ALA A 472 -27.58 19.44 31.38
C ALA A 472 -26.84 20.68 30.84
N LEU A 473 -25.52 20.64 30.67
CA LEU A 473 -24.69 21.76 30.19
C LEU A 473 -24.33 21.61 28.71
N PHE A 474 -23.87 20.43 28.31
CA PHE A 474 -23.43 20.13 26.94
C PHE A 474 -24.52 19.42 26.12
N GLY A 475 -25.36 18.62 26.77
CA GLY A 475 -26.39 17.81 26.15
C GLY A 475 -25.97 16.35 25.92
N GLY A 476 -26.93 15.54 25.49
CA GLY A 476 -26.71 14.24 24.87
C GLY A 476 -26.33 14.39 23.41
N ALA A 477 -25.82 13.31 22.80
CA ALA A 477 -25.21 13.35 21.48
C ALA A 477 -26.22 13.27 20.32
N ARG A 478 -25.71 13.11 19.10
CA ARG A 478 -26.47 12.60 17.96
C ARG A 478 -26.39 11.07 17.90
N ILE A 479 -27.54 10.42 17.70
CA ILE A 479 -27.64 9.02 17.32
C ILE A 479 -28.18 8.96 15.89
N ASP A 480 -27.37 8.50 14.93
CA ASP A 480 -27.80 8.21 13.56
C ASP A 480 -28.02 6.69 13.38
N ILE A 481 -29.19 6.30 12.88
CA ILE A 481 -29.46 4.92 12.42
C ILE A 481 -29.82 4.98 10.93
N ALA A 482 -29.00 4.38 10.05
CA ALA A 482 -29.06 4.61 8.61
C ALA A 482 -28.97 3.32 7.77
N ALA A 483 -29.98 3.05 6.95
CA ALA A 483 -29.96 1.93 5.99
C ALA A 483 -30.74 2.24 4.71
N PRO A 484 -30.23 1.87 3.52
CA PRO A 484 -31.02 1.93 2.29
C PRO A 484 -32.10 0.83 2.25
N GLY A 485 -31.80 -0.37 2.78
CA GLY A 485 -32.75 -1.47 2.90
C GLY A 485 -33.68 -1.32 4.11
N THR A 486 -33.93 -2.42 4.81
CA THR A 486 -34.88 -2.49 5.92
C THR A 486 -34.24 -2.13 7.26
N ILE A 487 -34.89 -1.24 8.02
CA ILE A 487 -34.60 -1.02 9.44
C ILE A 487 -35.71 -1.66 10.26
N SER A 488 -35.37 -2.58 11.15
CA SER A 488 -36.30 -3.25 12.07
C SER A 488 -35.87 -3.00 13.52
N ILE A 489 -36.78 -2.48 14.36
CA ILE A 489 -36.53 -2.17 15.77
C ILE A 489 -37.54 -2.92 16.65
N GLY A 490 -37.02 -3.86 17.44
CA GLY A 490 -37.79 -4.76 18.29
C GLY A 490 -38.50 -4.08 19.48
N ALA A 491 -39.50 -4.78 20.04
CA ALA A 491 -40.44 -4.21 21.00
C ALA A 491 -39.78 -3.73 22.31
N ASN A 492 -40.26 -2.60 22.84
CA ASN A 492 -39.82 -1.97 24.09
C ASN A 492 -38.34 -1.51 24.14
N SER A 493 -37.62 -1.52 23.02
CA SER A 493 -36.25 -0.99 22.96
C SER A 493 -36.24 0.54 23.13
N GLN A 494 -35.16 1.08 23.72
CA GLN A 494 -35.02 2.49 24.09
C GLN A 494 -33.81 3.10 23.39
N VAL A 495 -33.99 4.27 22.78
CA VAL A 495 -32.92 5.06 22.16
C VAL A 495 -32.89 6.44 22.82
N SER A 496 -31.84 6.73 23.57
CA SER A 496 -31.77 7.88 24.48
C SER A 496 -30.54 8.74 24.21
N ALA A 497 -30.76 10.04 23.97
CA ALA A 497 -29.75 11.08 23.78
C ALA A 497 -30.19 12.38 24.49
N LEU A 498 -30.54 12.26 25.78
CA LEU A 498 -30.94 13.38 26.62
C LEU A 498 -29.75 14.06 27.32
N PRO A 499 -29.88 15.34 27.69
CA PRO A 499 -30.89 16.30 27.24
C PRO A 499 -30.46 16.98 25.94
N ASN A 500 -31.39 17.55 25.17
CA ASN A 500 -31.10 18.39 23.98
C ASN A 500 -30.33 17.74 22.81
N GLY A 501 -29.97 16.45 22.88
CA GLY A 501 -29.37 15.71 21.76
C GLY A 501 -30.37 15.43 20.64
N ALA A 502 -30.03 14.50 19.74
CA ALA A 502 -30.88 14.18 18.59
C ALA A 502 -30.81 12.70 18.22
N VAL A 503 -31.94 12.15 17.76
CA VAL A 503 -31.99 10.82 17.16
C VAL A 503 -32.50 10.94 15.73
N PHE A 504 -31.79 10.35 14.77
CA PHE A 504 -32.15 10.36 13.35
C PHE A 504 -32.34 8.94 12.83
N LEU A 505 -33.41 8.72 12.06
CA LEU A 505 -33.53 7.54 11.20
C LEU A 505 -33.36 8.00 9.74
N THR A 506 -32.37 7.47 9.02
CA THR A 506 -32.18 7.77 7.59
C THR A 506 -32.47 6.51 6.78
N TYR A 507 -33.48 6.55 5.90
CA TYR A 507 -33.95 5.34 5.22
C TYR A 507 -34.52 5.57 3.82
N ALA A 508 -34.40 4.55 2.95
CA ALA A 508 -35.15 4.51 1.69
C ALA A 508 -36.44 3.66 1.82
N THR A 509 -36.40 2.54 2.56
CA THR A 509 -37.61 1.77 2.90
C THR A 509 -38.16 2.14 4.28
N PRO A 510 -39.49 2.26 4.50
CA PRO A 510 -40.04 2.66 5.79
C PRO A 510 -39.69 1.70 6.95
N PRO A 511 -39.24 2.20 8.11
CA PRO A 511 -38.74 1.38 9.20
C PRO A 511 -39.85 0.62 9.93
N VAL A 512 -39.60 -0.66 10.22
CA VAL A 512 -40.50 -1.54 10.99
C VAL A 512 -40.20 -1.35 12.47
N ILE A 513 -40.97 -0.50 13.13
CA ILE A 513 -40.79 -0.15 14.54
C ILE A 513 -41.89 -0.81 15.37
N ALA A 514 -41.50 -1.72 16.27
CA ALA A 514 -42.44 -2.50 17.07
C ALA A 514 -43.06 -1.69 18.23
N GLY A 515 -44.09 -2.27 18.85
CA GLY A 515 -44.78 -1.66 19.99
C GLY A 515 -43.85 -1.39 21.18
N GLY A 516 -44.05 -0.25 21.84
CA GLY A 516 -43.33 0.13 23.06
C GLY A 516 -41.94 0.75 22.84
N VAL A 517 -41.43 0.83 21.61
CA VAL A 517 -40.13 1.47 21.34
C VAL A 517 -40.18 2.96 21.72
N ALA A 518 -39.18 3.42 22.48
CA ALA A 518 -39.07 4.78 22.96
C ALA A 518 -37.85 5.50 22.33
N PHE A 519 -38.08 6.68 21.77
CA PHE A 519 -37.05 7.60 21.28
C PHE A 519 -37.06 8.86 22.13
N ASN A 520 -35.92 9.20 22.72
CA ASN A 520 -35.83 10.26 23.72
C ASN A 520 -34.54 11.10 23.55
N PRO A 521 -34.58 12.25 22.85
CA PRO A 521 -35.76 12.96 22.35
C PRO A 521 -36.42 12.28 21.13
N SER A 522 -37.58 12.80 20.73
CA SER A 522 -38.32 12.32 19.57
C SER A 522 -37.46 12.31 18.30
N ARG A 523 -37.37 11.15 17.65
CA ARG A 523 -36.57 10.96 16.43
C ARG A 523 -37.00 11.87 15.27
N THR A 524 -36.05 12.18 14.40
CA THR A 524 -36.27 12.85 13.10
C THR A 524 -36.05 11.84 11.96
N ASP A 525 -37.06 11.66 11.12
CA ASP A 525 -37.00 10.72 9.99
C ASP A 525 -36.56 11.44 8.71
N THR A 526 -35.52 10.94 8.05
CA THR A 526 -34.98 11.44 6.78
C THR A 526 -35.17 10.37 5.70
N VAL A 527 -36.09 10.61 4.76
CA VAL A 527 -36.35 9.68 3.65
C VAL A 527 -35.45 10.05 2.47
N THR A 528 -34.54 9.15 2.08
CA THR A 528 -33.66 9.35 0.92
C THR A 528 -33.15 8.03 0.34
N THR A 529 -32.99 7.97 -0.99
CA THR A 529 -32.28 6.89 -1.69
C THR A 529 -30.77 7.13 -1.77
N THR A 530 -30.28 8.32 -1.41
CA THR A 530 -28.86 8.71 -1.44
C THR A 530 -28.48 9.40 -0.13
N SER A 531 -27.50 8.83 0.59
CA SER A 531 -26.99 9.39 1.84
C SER A 531 -25.50 9.07 1.98
N LEU A 532 -24.73 9.99 2.58
CA LEU A 532 -23.35 9.75 2.99
C LEU A 532 -23.26 8.86 4.25
N LEU A 533 -24.39 8.51 4.86
CA LEU A 533 -24.50 7.59 6.00
C LEU A 533 -24.83 6.15 5.58
N TYR A 534 -25.05 5.88 4.30
CA TYR A 534 -25.25 4.51 3.81
C TYR A 534 -23.90 3.88 3.48
N PRO A 535 -23.65 2.62 3.86
CA PRO A 535 -22.51 1.87 3.34
C PRO A 535 -22.70 1.57 1.84
N VAL A 536 -21.63 1.13 1.18
CA VAL A 536 -21.67 0.76 -0.23
C VAL A 536 -22.29 -0.64 -0.31
N CYS A 537 -23.57 -0.72 -0.67
CA CYS A 537 -24.39 -1.92 -0.59
C CYS A 537 -24.65 -2.58 -1.96
N PRO A 538 -23.66 -3.24 -2.60
CA PRO A 538 -23.84 -3.87 -3.90
C PRO A 538 -24.77 -5.08 -3.81
N VAL A 539 -25.73 -5.19 -4.74
CA VAL A 539 -26.80 -6.19 -4.73
C VAL A 539 -26.59 -7.22 -5.85
N CYS A 540 -25.80 -8.24 -5.56
CA CYS A 540 -25.49 -9.31 -6.50
C CYS A 540 -26.74 -9.95 -7.14
N GLY A 541 -26.85 -9.86 -8.45
CA GLY A 541 -27.92 -10.40 -9.27
C GLY A 541 -29.05 -9.42 -9.56
N ASP A 542 -28.84 -8.10 -9.47
CA ASP A 542 -29.84 -7.09 -9.87
C ASP A 542 -29.72 -6.62 -11.34
N GLY A 543 -28.63 -7.00 -12.02
CA GLY A 543 -28.31 -6.65 -13.40
C GLY A 543 -27.41 -5.41 -13.55
N ILE A 544 -27.06 -4.74 -12.45
CA ILE A 544 -26.27 -3.50 -12.43
C ILE A 544 -25.01 -3.74 -11.61
N ARG A 545 -23.89 -4.03 -12.30
CA ARG A 545 -22.59 -4.24 -11.63
C ARG A 545 -22.19 -3.02 -10.78
N GLN A 546 -22.26 -3.17 -9.46
CA GLN A 546 -22.03 -2.15 -8.46
C GLN A 546 -20.59 -2.16 -7.93
N GLN A 547 -20.23 -1.15 -7.13
CA GLN A 547 -18.90 -1.06 -6.53
C GLN A 547 -18.74 -2.15 -5.46
N GLY A 548 -17.84 -3.10 -5.72
CA GLY A 548 -17.61 -4.32 -4.93
C GLY A 548 -17.86 -5.61 -5.71
N GLU A 549 -18.51 -5.54 -6.88
CA GLU A 549 -18.79 -6.71 -7.71
C GLU A 549 -17.75 -6.88 -8.82
N ALA A 550 -17.31 -8.13 -9.04
CA ALA A 550 -16.54 -8.52 -10.21
C ALA A 550 -17.43 -8.64 -11.46
N CYS A 551 -18.66 -9.10 -11.28
CA CYS A 551 -19.65 -9.36 -12.33
C CYS A 551 -21.07 -9.32 -11.73
N ASP A 552 -22.10 -9.13 -12.55
CA ASP A 552 -23.51 -9.38 -12.18
C ASP A 552 -24.14 -10.29 -13.26
N ASN A 553 -25.11 -11.13 -12.89
CA ASN A 553 -25.75 -12.10 -13.78
C ASN A 553 -27.21 -11.79 -14.17
N GLY A 554 -27.88 -10.82 -13.52
CA GLY A 554 -29.24 -10.39 -13.81
C GLY A 554 -30.31 -11.42 -13.42
N ALA A 555 -30.88 -11.23 -12.22
CA ALA A 555 -31.74 -12.15 -11.48
C ALA A 555 -31.03 -13.43 -11.00
N ALA A 556 -31.06 -13.66 -9.68
CA ALA A 556 -30.27 -14.66 -8.96
C ALA A 556 -30.49 -16.14 -9.40
N ALA A 557 -29.80 -16.52 -10.47
CA ALA A 557 -29.59 -17.87 -10.96
C ALA A 557 -28.20 -17.95 -11.63
N ASP A 558 -27.61 -19.14 -11.77
CA ASP A 558 -26.27 -19.32 -12.35
C ASP A 558 -26.23 -18.97 -13.85
N GLY A 559 -26.07 -17.68 -14.16
CA GLY A 559 -25.75 -17.18 -15.49
C GLY A 559 -24.36 -17.62 -15.93
N ALA A 560 -24.21 -18.06 -17.18
CA ALA A 560 -23.13 -18.93 -17.69
C ALA A 560 -21.66 -18.43 -17.57
N CYS A 561 -21.42 -17.27 -16.96
CA CYS A 561 -20.10 -16.69 -16.78
C CYS A 561 -19.88 -15.97 -15.43
N CYS A 562 -20.84 -15.87 -14.50
CA CYS A 562 -20.68 -15.15 -13.23
C CYS A 562 -21.21 -15.98 -12.06
N ASN A 563 -20.44 -16.09 -10.96
CA ASN A 563 -20.85 -16.88 -9.79
C ASN A 563 -22.01 -16.23 -9.01
N ALA A 564 -22.78 -17.04 -8.28
CA ALA A 564 -23.90 -16.60 -7.43
C ALA A 564 -23.52 -15.69 -6.24
N THR A 565 -22.28 -15.24 -6.15
CA THR A 565 -21.78 -14.26 -5.17
C THR A 565 -21.10 -13.05 -5.82
N CYS A 566 -21.21 -12.90 -7.15
CA CYS A 566 -20.72 -11.77 -7.94
C CYS A 566 -19.22 -11.43 -7.78
N SER A 567 -18.43 -12.36 -7.23
CA SER A 567 -17.03 -12.19 -6.86
C SER A 567 -16.06 -12.78 -7.88
N ALA A 568 -16.52 -13.63 -8.81
CA ALA A 568 -15.68 -14.21 -9.84
C ALA A 568 -16.45 -14.59 -11.12
N PHE A 569 -15.81 -14.35 -12.27
CA PHE A 569 -16.26 -14.93 -13.54
C PHE A 569 -15.93 -16.43 -13.59
N THR A 570 -16.91 -17.26 -13.98
CA THR A 570 -16.87 -18.73 -13.88
C THR A 570 -17.17 -19.46 -15.19
N CYS A 571 -16.93 -18.81 -16.33
CA CYS A 571 -17.14 -19.38 -17.66
C CYS A 571 -16.41 -20.75 -17.84
N PRO A 572 -17.09 -21.83 -18.28
CA PRO A 572 -16.45 -23.14 -18.46
C PRO A 572 -15.46 -23.13 -19.64
N THR A 573 -14.20 -23.51 -19.39
CA THR A 573 -13.16 -23.56 -20.42
C THR A 573 -13.41 -24.69 -21.42
N ALA A 574 -13.41 -24.37 -22.71
CA ALA A 574 -13.64 -25.36 -23.77
C ALA A 574 -12.55 -26.45 -23.78
N THR A 575 -12.97 -27.72 -23.63
CA THR A 575 -12.06 -28.86 -23.61
C THR A 575 -11.54 -29.18 -25.03
N PRO A 576 -10.22 -29.27 -25.27
CA PRO A 576 -9.67 -29.56 -26.59
C PRO A 576 -9.98 -31.02 -27.00
N THR A 577 -10.78 -31.17 -28.05
CA THR A 577 -11.13 -32.45 -28.69
C THR A 577 -10.11 -32.76 -29.82
N PRO A 578 -9.71 -34.02 -30.06
CA PRO A 578 -8.32 -34.31 -30.46
C PRO A 578 -8.01 -34.18 -31.96
N THR A 579 -6.72 -34.01 -32.23
CA THR A 579 -6.08 -33.91 -33.56
C THR A 579 -6.38 -35.12 -34.46
N ALA A 580 -6.85 -34.86 -35.68
CA ALA A 580 -6.89 -35.83 -36.78
C ALA A 580 -5.60 -35.81 -37.62
N ALA A 581 -5.17 -36.97 -38.09
CA ALA A 581 -3.92 -37.14 -38.87
C ALA A 581 -4.09 -36.84 -40.38
N PRO A 582 -3.03 -36.43 -41.10
CA PRO A 582 -3.11 -36.03 -42.51
C PRO A 582 -3.07 -37.21 -43.50
N THR A 583 -3.60 -36.98 -44.70
CA THR A 583 -3.39 -37.80 -45.92
C THR A 583 -3.50 -36.89 -47.15
N ALA A 584 -2.87 -37.21 -48.28
CA ALA A 584 -2.45 -36.23 -49.29
C ALA A 584 -2.69 -36.64 -50.77
N THR A 585 -2.46 -35.68 -51.70
CA THR A 585 -1.88 -35.85 -53.07
C THR A 585 -2.73 -35.39 -54.29
N SER A 586 -2.32 -34.26 -54.93
CA SER A 586 -2.40 -33.79 -56.36
C SER A 586 -3.74 -33.90 -57.16
N VAL A 587 -4.00 -33.25 -58.32
CA VAL A 587 -3.29 -33.06 -59.63
C VAL A 587 -3.83 -31.80 -60.39
N THR A 588 -3.10 -31.27 -61.39
CA THR A 588 -3.44 -30.06 -62.20
C THR A 588 -2.99 -30.23 -63.68
N PRO A 589 -3.81 -30.00 -64.75
CA PRO A 589 -3.68 -28.74 -65.56
C PRO A 589 -4.86 -28.26 -66.49
N THR A 590 -5.00 -26.93 -66.65
CA THR A 590 -4.81 -26.07 -67.88
C THR A 590 -5.21 -26.59 -69.31
N PRO A 591 -5.68 -25.77 -70.33
CA PRO A 591 -6.08 -24.33 -70.42
C PRO A 591 -7.38 -23.94 -71.25
N THR A 592 -7.63 -22.61 -71.39
CA THR A 592 -8.30 -21.85 -72.51
C THR A 592 -9.86 -21.75 -72.57
N ARG A 593 -10.53 -20.64 -72.99
CA ARG A 593 -10.09 -19.37 -73.66
C ARG A 593 -11.06 -18.15 -73.44
N THR A 594 -10.51 -16.97 -73.07
CA THR A 594 -10.85 -15.54 -73.41
C THR A 594 -12.34 -15.09 -73.53
N ALA A 595 -12.83 -13.99 -72.90
CA ALA A 595 -12.41 -12.58 -73.13
C ALA A 595 -12.69 -11.55 -71.97
N SER A 596 -12.27 -10.30 -72.21
CA SER A 596 -12.18 -9.10 -71.30
C SER A 596 -13.38 -8.12 -71.49
N PRO A 597 -13.53 -6.94 -70.81
CA PRO A 597 -12.60 -6.23 -69.87
C PRO A 597 -13.17 -5.47 -68.62
N THR A 598 -12.27 -5.11 -67.67
CA THR A 598 -12.21 -3.87 -66.79
C THR A 598 -13.44 -3.36 -66.01
N LEU A 599 -13.40 -2.88 -64.74
CA LEU A 599 -12.41 -2.67 -63.63
C LEU A 599 -13.26 -2.64 -62.31
N THR A 600 -12.97 -3.33 -61.19
CA THR A 600 -11.91 -3.14 -60.15
C THR A 600 -12.26 -2.06 -59.09
N ALA A 601 -12.29 -2.31 -57.76
CA ALA A 601 -12.23 -3.56 -56.97
C ALA A 601 -12.66 -3.39 -55.47
N SER A 602 -12.89 -4.52 -54.79
CA SER A 602 -12.98 -4.80 -53.32
C SER A 602 -11.60 -4.76 -52.61
N PRO A 603 -11.34 -5.23 -51.34
CA PRO A 603 -12.17 -5.75 -50.20
C PRO A 603 -12.02 -4.92 -48.88
N THR A 604 -12.60 -5.19 -47.67
CA THR A 604 -13.49 -6.20 -47.04
C THR A 604 -12.87 -7.19 -46.00
N GLN A 605 -13.46 -7.23 -44.78
CA GLN A 605 -13.40 -8.20 -43.63
C GLN A 605 -12.18 -8.31 -42.67
N THR A 606 -12.39 -7.97 -41.37
CA THR A 606 -12.64 -8.87 -40.19
C THR A 606 -11.68 -10.07 -39.92
N PRO A 607 -11.41 -10.57 -38.66
CA PRO A 607 -11.86 -10.17 -37.29
C PRO A 607 -10.80 -10.06 -36.14
N ALA A 608 -11.18 -9.33 -35.07
CA ALA A 608 -11.08 -9.63 -33.62
C ALA A 608 -9.74 -9.92 -32.88
N GLY A 609 -9.58 -9.33 -31.67
CA GLY A 609 -8.98 -10.07 -30.54
C GLY A 609 -8.42 -9.37 -29.29
N ARG A 610 -9.29 -9.04 -28.32
CA ARG A 610 -9.07 -9.11 -26.83
C ARG A 610 -8.09 -8.16 -26.08
N THR A 611 -8.65 -7.60 -24.99
CA THR A 611 -8.04 -7.32 -23.67
C THR A 611 -7.12 -6.07 -23.56
N PRO A 612 -7.63 -4.95 -23.02
CA PRO A 612 -6.82 -3.75 -22.75
C PRO A 612 -6.05 -3.82 -21.42
N THR A 613 -4.96 -3.04 -21.34
CA THR A 613 -4.26 -2.68 -20.09
C THR A 613 -4.80 -1.32 -19.61
N PRO A 614 -5.08 -1.12 -18.31
CA PRO A 614 -5.85 0.05 -17.84
C PRO A 614 -5.01 1.32 -17.67
N THR A 615 -5.53 2.48 -18.12
CA THR A 615 -5.04 3.81 -17.68
C THR A 615 -6.17 4.83 -17.48
N THR A 616 -6.67 4.92 -16.25
CA THR A 616 -7.25 6.10 -15.57
C THR A 616 -8.13 7.11 -16.33
N THR A 617 -9.43 7.14 -16.00
CA THR A 617 -10.25 8.36 -15.99
C THR A 617 -9.70 9.39 -14.98
N ALA A 618 -9.89 10.70 -15.22
CA ALA A 618 -9.38 11.77 -14.35
C ALA A 618 -10.44 12.38 -13.40
N THR A 619 -9.99 12.78 -12.21
CA THR A 619 -10.77 13.35 -11.08
C THR A 619 -11.38 14.74 -11.39
N PRO A 620 -12.58 15.08 -10.87
CA PRO A 620 -13.30 16.34 -11.19
C PRO A 620 -12.71 17.62 -10.56
N ALA A 621 -13.25 18.77 -10.99
CA ALA A 621 -12.78 20.12 -10.62
C ALA A 621 -13.54 20.77 -9.45
N LEU A 622 -12.83 21.61 -8.67
CA LEU A 622 -13.33 22.32 -7.49
C LEU A 622 -13.45 23.86 -7.72
N PRO A 623 -14.27 24.59 -6.92
CA PRO A 623 -14.67 25.97 -7.20
C PRO A 623 -13.63 27.06 -6.86
N LEU A 624 -13.99 28.30 -7.23
CA LEU A 624 -13.18 29.54 -7.17
C LEU A 624 -12.40 29.76 -5.87
N VAL A 625 -11.09 29.49 -5.91
CA VAL A 625 -10.15 29.72 -4.79
C VAL A 625 -9.58 31.14 -4.81
N GLN A 626 -9.50 31.79 -3.64
CA GLN A 626 -8.80 33.07 -3.49
C GLN A 626 -7.29 32.89 -3.73
N PRO A 627 -6.66 33.57 -4.72
CA PRO A 627 -5.28 33.30 -5.12
C PRO A 627 -4.21 33.83 -4.15
N LYS A 628 -4.59 34.63 -3.15
CA LYS A 628 -3.64 35.21 -2.17
C LYS A 628 -3.35 34.27 -0.98
N PRO A 629 -4.34 33.68 -0.28
CA PRO A 629 -4.08 32.72 0.81
C PRO A 629 -3.28 31.48 0.38
N VAL A 630 -3.64 30.83 -0.73
CA VAL A 630 -2.91 29.65 -1.24
C VAL A 630 -1.43 29.96 -1.47
N LEU A 631 -1.15 31.07 -2.15
CA LEU A 631 0.21 31.55 -2.43
C LEU A 631 0.95 32.12 -1.20
N ALA A 632 0.29 32.26 -0.05
CA ALA A 632 0.92 32.56 1.23
C ALA A 632 1.23 31.26 1.99
N CYS A 633 0.28 30.33 2.01
CA CYS A 633 0.41 28.99 2.60
C CYS A 633 1.54 28.18 1.94
N GLU A 634 1.51 28.01 0.61
CA GLU A 634 2.54 27.31 -0.16
C GLU A 634 3.95 27.85 0.12
N ARG A 635 4.11 29.17 0.01
CA ARG A 635 5.39 29.82 0.29
C ARG A 635 5.91 29.56 1.68
N ALA A 636 5.03 29.66 2.68
CA ALA A 636 5.35 29.46 4.08
C ALA A 636 5.74 27.99 4.34
N LEU A 637 4.98 27.04 3.80
CA LEU A 637 5.24 25.61 3.88
C LEU A 637 6.61 25.27 3.27
N GLY A 638 6.91 25.75 2.05
CA GLY A 638 8.23 25.58 1.44
C GLY A 638 9.36 26.30 2.20
N GLN A 639 9.09 27.43 2.86
CA GLN A 639 10.11 28.18 3.63
C GLN A 639 10.44 27.48 4.95
N ALA A 640 9.40 27.07 5.67
CA ALA A 640 9.49 26.31 6.90
C ALA A 640 10.17 24.96 6.65
N SER A 641 9.74 24.19 5.63
CA SER A 641 10.33 22.89 5.28
C SER A 641 11.83 23.00 4.99
N THR A 642 12.21 23.92 4.10
CA THR A 642 13.64 24.14 3.77
C THR A 642 14.44 24.53 5.01
N THR A 643 13.88 25.38 5.88
CA THR A 643 14.55 25.83 7.11
C THR A 643 14.71 24.70 8.13
N LEU A 644 13.65 23.92 8.37
CA LEU A 644 13.65 22.80 9.30
C LEU A 644 14.62 21.71 8.85
N ILE A 645 14.49 21.22 7.62
CA ILE A 645 15.33 20.14 7.09
C ILE A 645 16.80 20.58 7.00
N THR A 646 17.08 21.87 6.82
CA THR A 646 18.45 22.42 6.96
C THR A 646 18.95 22.38 8.41
N ALA A 647 18.12 22.74 9.39
CA ALA A 647 18.48 22.70 10.81
C ALA A 647 18.69 21.26 11.30
N ASP A 648 17.86 20.34 10.82
CA ASP A 648 17.85 18.91 11.11
C ASP A 648 19.14 18.24 10.60
N VAL A 649 19.36 18.21 9.28
CA VAL A 649 20.55 17.60 8.68
C VAL A 649 21.85 18.25 9.16
N THR A 650 21.87 19.55 9.47
CA THR A 650 23.06 20.20 10.04
C THR A 650 23.25 20.03 11.55
N THR A 651 22.26 19.49 12.26
CA THR A 651 22.40 19.08 13.66
C THR A 651 22.95 17.66 13.71
N VAL A 652 22.29 16.74 13.02
CA VAL A 652 22.69 15.33 12.88
C VAL A 652 24.11 15.18 12.31
N GLU A 653 24.44 15.90 11.22
CA GLU A 653 25.80 15.90 10.64
C GLU A 653 26.84 16.42 11.64
N ARG A 654 26.57 17.51 12.37
CA ARG A 654 27.55 18.10 13.29
C ARG A 654 27.82 17.19 14.49
N CYS A 655 26.80 16.54 15.03
CA CYS A 655 26.96 15.61 16.15
C CYS A 655 27.77 14.39 15.75
N SER A 656 27.37 13.75 14.64
CA SER A 656 28.08 12.60 14.08
C SER A 656 29.54 12.93 13.69
N LEU A 657 29.82 14.15 13.21
CA LEU A 657 31.18 14.63 12.94
C LEU A 657 31.99 14.96 14.20
N ASP A 658 31.35 15.38 15.29
CA ASP A 658 32.01 15.60 16.58
C ASP A 658 32.36 14.24 17.24
N ALA A 659 31.45 13.26 17.20
CA ALA A 659 31.73 11.87 17.56
C ALA A 659 32.91 11.29 16.75
N PHE A 660 32.88 11.42 15.42
CA PHE A 660 33.98 11.00 14.54
C PHE A 660 35.30 11.72 14.86
N THR A 661 35.23 13.00 15.27
CA THR A 661 36.41 13.75 15.70
C THR A 661 37.02 13.14 16.98
N CYS A 662 36.20 12.70 17.94
CA CYS A 662 36.69 12.03 19.14
C CYS A 662 37.29 10.65 18.82
N VAL A 663 36.58 9.81 18.05
CA VAL A 663 37.04 8.48 17.64
C VAL A 663 38.36 8.52 16.87
N GLN A 664 38.52 9.48 15.93
CA GLN A 664 39.74 9.62 15.10
C GLN A 664 40.84 10.50 15.71
N SER A 665 40.64 11.13 16.88
CA SER A 665 41.69 11.94 17.55
C SER A 665 42.15 11.40 18.89
N GLN A 666 41.37 10.51 19.51
CA GLN A 666 41.68 9.90 20.81
C GLN A 666 41.72 8.37 20.68
N ALA A 667 42.75 7.75 21.25
CA ALA A 667 42.75 6.31 21.52
C ALA A 667 41.61 5.94 22.48
N ALA A 668 41.15 4.68 22.45
CA ALA A 668 40.05 4.23 23.29
C ALA A 668 40.35 4.35 24.80
N GLY A 669 39.29 4.52 25.61
CA GLY A 669 39.37 4.81 27.04
C GLY A 669 39.35 6.32 27.34
N VAL A 670 39.65 6.66 28.60
CA VAL A 670 39.27 7.92 29.29
C VAL A 670 39.37 9.22 28.47
N ALA A 671 40.40 9.38 27.63
CA ALA A 671 40.57 10.57 26.78
C ALA A 671 39.52 10.67 25.65
N ARG A 672 39.14 9.54 25.05
CA ARG A 672 38.03 9.44 24.10
C ARG A 672 36.70 9.66 24.82
N ASP A 673 36.52 9.02 25.97
CA ASP A 673 35.27 9.05 26.73
C ASP A 673 34.94 10.49 27.18
N ALA A 674 35.94 11.21 27.70
CA ALA A 674 35.82 12.64 28.03
C ALA A 674 35.55 13.53 26.80
N CYS A 675 36.08 13.18 25.62
CA CYS A 675 35.78 13.88 24.37
C CYS A 675 34.33 13.66 23.92
N ILE A 676 33.84 12.41 24.04
CA ILE A 676 32.46 12.02 23.72
C ILE A 676 31.47 12.69 24.69
N ALA A 677 31.72 12.69 26.00
CA ALA A 677 30.91 13.42 26.98
C ALA A 677 30.85 14.93 26.68
N ALA A 678 31.98 15.53 26.28
CA ALA A 678 32.00 16.92 25.84
C ALA A 678 31.21 17.13 24.53
N ALA A 679 31.10 16.12 23.66
CA ALA A 679 30.29 16.16 22.43
C ALA A 679 28.79 16.01 22.71
N GLN A 680 28.39 15.08 23.60
CA GLN A 680 27.01 14.92 24.11
C GLN A 680 26.44 16.26 24.58
N ALA A 681 27.16 16.97 25.46
CA ALA A 681 26.75 18.29 25.95
C ALA A 681 26.61 19.35 24.83
N ARG A 682 27.43 19.27 23.77
CA ARG A 682 27.30 20.14 22.59
C ARG A 682 26.16 19.72 21.65
N CYS A 683 25.67 18.49 21.76
CA CYS A 683 24.63 17.90 20.93
C CYS A 683 23.24 18.10 21.52
N ALA A 684 23.02 17.83 22.80
CA ALA A 684 21.78 18.16 23.51
C ALA A 684 21.35 19.62 23.26
N ALA A 685 22.29 20.57 23.35
CA ALA A 685 22.05 21.99 23.06
C ALA A 685 21.67 22.29 21.59
N LYS A 686 22.02 21.43 20.62
CA LYS A 686 21.62 21.55 19.21
C LYS A 686 20.25 20.93 18.97
N PHE A 687 19.98 19.74 19.53
CA PHE A 687 18.66 19.12 19.43
C PHE A 687 17.59 19.99 20.09
N ALA A 688 17.83 20.53 21.29
CA ALA A 688 16.98 21.55 21.92
C ALA A 688 16.91 22.91 21.17
N THR A 689 17.62 23.07 20.05
CA THR A 689 17.46 24.16 19.07
C THR A 689 16.71 23.70 17.82
N LEU A 690 16.87 22.44 17.41
CA LEU A 690 16.09 21.77 16.37
C LEU A 690 14.61 21.62 16.76
N ASP A 691 14.30 21.27 18.00
CA ASP A 691 12.90 21.14 18.45
C ASP A 691 12.16 22.48 18.46
N LYS A 692 12.90 23.58 18.73
CA LYS A 692 12.41 24.95 18.54
C LYS A 692 12.20 25.30 17.07
N ALA A 693 12.93 24.66 16.14
CA ALA A 693 12.67 24.77 14.71
C ALA A 693 11.46 23.91 14.27
N ARG A 694 11.27 22.71 14.84
CA ARG A 694 10.08 21.86 14.65
C ARG A 694 8.81 22.60 15.13
N SER A 695 8.81 23.11 16.35
CA SER A 695 7.72 23.93 16.90
C SER A 695 7.42 25.16 16.03
N LYS A 696 8.47 25.89 15.60
CA LYS A 696 8.34 27.08 14.76
C LYS A 696 7.82 26.76 13.35
N PHE A 697 8.14 25.58 12.80
CA PHE A 697 7.56 25.11 11.54
C PHE A 697 6.04 25.02 11.67
N THR A 698 5.54 24.33 12.70
CA THR A 698 4.10 24.11 12.91
C THR A 698 3.37 25.44 13.13
N MET A 699 3.91 26.34 13.97
CA MET A 699 3.37 27.71 14.14
C MET A 699 3.33 28.50 12.81
N THR A 700 4.37 28.40 11.98
CA THR A 700 4.46 29.11 10.70
C THR A 700 3.40 28.60 9.72
N LEU A 701 3.18 27.28 9.67
CA LEU A 701 2.17 26.65 8.83
C LEU A 701 0.75 27.05 9.29
N THR A 702 0.45 26.92 10.59
CA THR A 702 -0.85 27.30 11.17
C THR A 702 -1.17 28.78 10.93
N THR A 703 -0.16 29.67 11.01
CA THR A 703 -0.34 31.11 10.74
C THR A 703 -0.60 31.44 9.26
N ALA A 704 -0.04 30.66 8.34
CA ALA A 704 -0.12 30.92 6.90
C ALA A 704 -1.30 30.23 6.20
N CYS A 705 -1.62 28.99 6.61
CA CYS A 705 -2.66 28.16 6.02
C CYS A 705 -3.95 28.11 6.86
N GLY A 706 -3.81 28.10 8.19
CA GLY A 706 -4.91 27.97 9.15
C GLY A 706 -5.49 29.31 9.63
N GLY A 707 -6.04 29.28 10.85
CA GLY A 707 -6.85 30.36 11.44
C GLY A 707 -8.34 30.03 11.43
N GLU A 708 -9.16 30.90 12.02
CA GLU A 708 -10.63 30.74 12.05
C GLU A 708 -11.32 32.01 11.53
N PRO A 709 -12.19 31.92 10.50
CA PRO A 709 -12.33 30.78 9.60
C PRO A 709 -11.01 30.48 8.84
N PRO A 710 -10.80 29.22 8.39
CA PRO A 710 -9.52 28.79 7.80
C PRO A 710 -9.17 29.54 6.52
N ARG A 711 -7.94 30.04 6.45
CA ARG A 711 -7.42 30.82 5.30
C ARG A 711 -7.31 29.98 4.02
N VAL A 712 -7.01 28.69 4.16
CA VAL A 712 -7.10 27.68 3.11
C VAL A 712 -7.82 26.46 3.70
N PRO A 713 -9.09 26.20 3.33
CA PRO A 713 -9.81 24.98 3.70
C PRO A 713 -9.03 23.70 3.37
N LEU A 714 -9.12 22.68 4.22
CA LEU A 714 -8.37 21.42 4.08
C LEU A 714 -8.60 20.74 2.73
N ALA A 715 -9.83 20.74 2.22
CA ALA A 715 -10.16 20.21 0.89
C ALA A 715 -9.30 20.84 -0.23
N LEU A 716 -8.89 22.11 -0.10
CA LEU A 716 -8.04 22.81 -1.07
C LEU A 716 -6.53 22.61 -0.82
N LEU A 717 -6.13 22.12 0.36
CA LEU A 717 -4.77 21.60 0.59
C LEU A 717 -4.62 20.23 -0.07
N LEU A 718 -5.61 19.35 0.14
CA LEU A 718 -5.63 17.99 -0.39
C LEU A 718 -5.83 17.95 -1.91
N ALA A 719 -6.72 18.80 -2.47
CA ALA A 719 -7.13 18.77 -3.88
C ALA A 719 -5.95 18.75 -4.87
N PRO A 720 -5.91 17.77 -5.81
CA PRO A 720 -4.82 17.61 -6.78
C PRO A 720 -4.65 18.83 -7.69
N SER A 721 -5.71 19.60 -7.94
CA SER A 721 -5.67 20.79 -8.79
C SER A 721 -5.13 22.07 -8.13
N VAL A 722 -4.86 22.06 -6.81
CA VAL A 722 -4.56 23.27 -6.01
C VAL A 722 -3.25 23.18 -5.24
N LEU A 723 -3.08 22.19 -4.36
CA LEU A 723 -1.83 21.92 -3.62
C LEU A 723 -1.49 20.43 -3.48
N ALA A 724 -2.40 19.54 -3.87
CA ALA A 724 -2.18 18.12 -4.13
C ALA A 724 -1.66 17.27 -2.94
N PHE A 725 -1.89 17.68 -1.68
CA PHE A 725 -1.44 16.87 -0.53
C PHE A 725 -2.03 15.45 -0.47
N GLN A 726 -3.16 15.20 -1.14
CA GLN A 726 -3.71 13.84 -1.26
C GLN A 726 -2.77 12.87 -1.99
N THR A 727 -1.95 13.32 -2.95
CA THR A 727 -1.06 12.43 -3.73
C THR A 727 0.07 11.81 -2.92
N ILE A 728 0.40 12.40 -1.75
CA ILE A 728 1.45 11.91 -0.86
C ILE A 728 0.92 11.14 0.35
N ASN A 729 -0.40 10.98 0.50
CA ASN A 729 -1.03 10.37 1.69
C ASN A 729 -0.58 8.93 1.94
N SER A 730 -0.54 8.08 0.91
CA SER A 730 -0.15 6.67 1.01
C SER A 730 1.29 6.48 1.52
N SER A 731 2.18 7.42 1.20
CA SER A 731 3.54 7.45 1.74
C SER A 731 3.67 8.26 3.04
N CYS A 732 2.63 8.97 3.51
CA CYS A 732 2.58 9.47 4.90
C CYS A 732 2.19 8.34 5.85
N GLN A 733 1.25 7.50 5.41
CA GLN A 733 0.89 6.24 6.07
C GLN A 733 2.11 5.30 6.09
N ARG A 734 2.77 5.04 4.94
CA ARG A 734 4.00 4.20 4.91
C ARG A 734 5.18 4.77 5.70
N ASP A 735 5.55 6.03 5.51
CA ASP A 735 6.81 6.56 6.10
C ASP A 735 6.64 6.99 7.57
N ALA A 736 5.41 7.25 8.05
CA ALA A 736 5.16 7.89 9.35
C ALA A 736 3.86 7.45 10.08
N ASN A 737 3.12 6.46 9.56
CA ASN A 737 1.79 6.03 10.05
C ASN A 737 0.75 7.17 10.17
N LEU A 738 0.80 8.18 9.29
CA LEU A 738 -0.08 9.36 9.35
C LEU A 738 -1.01 9.47 8.14
N SER A 739 -2.33 9.47 8.41
CA SER A 739 -3.38 9.86 7.45
C SER A 739 -3.58 11.38 7.44
N LEU A 740 -3.70 12.01 6.27
CA LEU A 740 -3.70 13.47 6.10
C LEU A 740 -5.07 14.14 6.36
N THR A 741 -5.67 13.84 7.52
CA THR A 741 -6.99 14.34 7.95
C THR A 741 -6.99 15.78 8.49
N SER A 742 -5.83 16.40 8.71
CA SER A 742 -5.73 17.75 9.26
C SER A 742 -4.49 18.52 8.82
N LEU A 743 -4.48 19.85 9.05
CA LEU A 743 -3.28 20.67 8.86
C LEU A 743 -2.14 20.23 9.80
N GLY A 744 -2.46 19.64 10.95
CA GLY A 744 -1.50 19.02 11.87
C GLY A 744 -0.86 17.77 11.25
N ALA A 745 -1.66 16.87 10.70
CA ALA A 745 -1.16 15.67 10.02
C ALA A 745 -0.28 16.00 8.80
N ILE A 746 -0.67 17.02 8.01
CA ILE A 746 0.17 17.57 6.92
C ILE A 746 1.49 18.12 7.47
N ALA A 747 1.46 18.84 8.61
CA ALA A 747 2.68 19.33 9.25
C ALA A 747 3.59 18.16 9.67
N SER A 748 3.08 17.22 10.47
CA SER A 748 3.83 16.09 11.02
C SER A 748 4.40 15.18 9.93
N CYS A 749 3.64 14.86 8.88
CA CYS A 749 4.17 14.07 7.76
C CYS A 749 5.32 14.78 7.04
N VAL A 750 5.21 16.09 6.77
CA VAL A 750 6.28 16.87 6.12
C VAL A 750 7.51 17.01 7.04
N GLN A 751 7.33 17.08 8.36
CA GLN A 751 8.43 17.07 9.33
C GLN A 751 9.16 15.71 9.31
N PHE A 752 8.44 14.60 9.52
CA PHE A 752 9.04 13.28 9.69
C PHE A 752 9.65 12.75 8.38
N SER A 753 8.83 12.59 7.33
CA SER A 753 9.30 12.05 6.04
C SER A 753 10.34 12.97 5.36
N GLY A 754 10.29 14.28 5.63
CA GLY A 754 11.26 15.27 5.16
C GLY A 754 12.64 15.14 5.83
N ALA A 755 12.69 14.99 7.16
CA ALA A 755 13.93 14.70 7.88
C ALA A 755 14.49 13.33 7.47
N CYS A 756 13.62 12.30 7.48
CA CYS A 756 13.99 10.92 7.20
C CYS A 756 14.79 10.73 5.90
N ARG A 757 14.35 11.39 4.81
CA ARG A 757 15.02 11.29 3.51
C ARG A 757 16.33 12.08 3.44
N ALA A 758 16.49 13.13 4.26
CA ALA A 758 17.75 13.86 4.42
C ALA A 758 18.77 13.06 5.26
N GLU A 759 18.33 12.41 6.35
CA GLU A 759 19.14 11.52 7.18
C GLU A 759 19.68 10.33 6.37
N ARG A 760 18.82 9.66 5.58
CA ARG A 760 19.24 8.54 4.73
C ARG A 760 20.30 8.93 3.69
N ALA A 761 20.25 10.14 3.13
CA ALA A 761 21.28 10.66 2.23
C ALA A 761 22.56 11.07 2.97
N LEU A 762 22.44 11.67 4.15
CA LEU A 762 23.58 11.95 5.03
C LEU A 762 24.30 10.66 5.43
N ALA A 763 23.58 9.57 5.68
CA ALA A 763 24.12 8.25 5.99
C ALA A 763 24.90 7.60 4.83
N ILE A 764 24.79 8.08 3.59
CA ILE A 764 25.65 7.67 2.47
C ILE A 764 26.92 8.53 2.43
N ALA A 765 26.82 9.81 2.80
CA ALA A 765 27.95 10.73 2.85
C ALA A 765 28.81 10.62 4.13
N LEU A 766 28.28 9.98 5.17
CA LEU A 766 28.89 9.67 6.46
C LEU A 766 28.48 8.23 6.82
N PRO A 767 29.15 7.20 6.27
CA PRO A 767 28.71 5.80 6.35
C PRO A 767 28.46 5.32 7.79
N ARG A 768 29.42 5.62 8.68
CA ARG A 768 29.43 5.22 10.10
C ARG A 768 28.47 6.02 11.00
N ILE A 769 27.48 6.72 10.44
CA ILE A 769 26.56 7.56 11.21
C ILE A 769 25.79 6.76 12.27
N GLY A 770 25.43 5.50 11.99
CA GLY A 770 24.72 4.61 12.90
C GLY A 770 25.51 4.26 14.15
N ASP A 771 26.83 4.08 14.04
CA ASP A 771 27.72 3.80 15.17
C ASP A 771 28.09 5.07 15.95
N LEU A 772 28.22 6.19 15.23
CA LEU A 772 28.75 7.43 15.77
C LEU A 772 27.70 8.28 16.47
N LEU A 773 26.49 8.37 15.93
CA LEU A 773 25.45 9.26 16.47
C LEU A 773 24.97 8.81 17.87
N PRO A 774 24.63 7.53 18.15
CA PRO A 774 24.22 7.07 19.48
C PRO A 774 25.30 7.22 20.56
N SER A 775 26.57 7.46 20.20
CA SER A 775 27.59 7.80 21.20
C SER A 775 27.45 9.23 21.74
N VAL A 776 26.75 10.12 21.03
CA VAL A 776 26.65 11.57 21.33
C VAL A 776 25.23 12.12 21.47
N ILE A 777 24.22 11.25 21.51
CA ILE A 777 22.84 11.57 21.89
C ILE A 777 22.28 10.47 22.80
N ASP A 778 21.31 10.82 23.64
CA ASP A 778 20.53 9.88 24.43
C ASP A 778 19.41 9.24 23.58
N SER A 779 18.96 8.03 23.95
CA SER A 779 18.12 7.17 23.10
C SER A 779 16.75 7.73 22.74
N GLU A 780 16.22 8.67 23.52
CA GLU A 780 14.93 9.33 23.29
C GLU A 780 14.97 10.33 22.12
N ILE A 781 16.16 10.82 21.73
CA ILE A 781 16.31 11.88 20.71
C ILE A 781 16.47 11.24 19.31
N SER A 782 15.44 10.52 18.87
CA SER A 782 15.52 9.66 17.68
C SER A 782 15.80 10.43 16.38
N ALA A 783 16.98 10.17 15.80
CA ALA A 783 17.28 10.37 14.38
C ALA A 783 16.72 9.17 13.59
N ALA A 784 15.39 9.11 13.49
CA ALA A 784 14.62 7.88 13.27
C ALA A 784 14.88 7.15 11.92
N CYS A 785 15.60 7.75 10.98
CA CYS A 785 15.95 7.13 9.70
C CYS A 785 17.47 7.01 9.44
N VAL A 786 18.29 7.21 10.47
CA VAL A 786 19.68 6.77 10.48
C VAL A 786 19.73 5.23 10.56
N PRO A 787 20.59 4.54 9.78
CA PRO A 787 20.74 3.08 9.89
C PRO A 787 21.16 2.65 11.30
N PRO A 788 20.76 1.46 11.77
CA PRO A 788 21.19 0.94 13.07
C PRO A 788 22.73 0.78 13.12
N PRO A 789 23.35 0.86 14.32
CA PRO A 789 24.78 0.65 14.49
C PRO A 789 25.20 -0.75 14.02
N ALA A 790 26.33 -0.83 13.32
CA ALA A 790 27.03 -2.07 13.01
C ALA A 790 27.92 -2.54 14.18
N GLY A 791 28.25 -1.63 15.10
CA GLY A 791 29.15 -1.84 16.24
C GLY A 791 30.53 -1.22 16.06
N ASP A 792 30.79 -0.57 14.91
CA ASP A 792 32.11 -0.09 14.52
C ASP A 792 32.45 1.26 15.16
N VAL A 793 32.91 1.22 16.41
CA VAL A 793 33.45 2.38 17.17
C VAL A 793 34.99 2.49 17.09
N GLY A 794 35.62 1.72 16.20
CA GLY A 794 37.06 1.70 15.92
C GLY A 794 37.60 3.01 15.31
N GLY A 795 38.91 3.23 15.40
CA GLY A 795 39.55 4.46 14.93
C GLY A 795 40.98 4.20 14.46
N LEU A 796 41.41 4.90 13.39
CA LEU A 796 42.65 4.58 12.70
C LEU A 796 43.90 4.74 13.59
N ALA A 797 44.67 3.66 13.73
CA ALA A 797 45.88 3.62 14.55
C ALA A 797 47.02 4.53 14.04
N ASP A 798 47.01 4.92 12.76
CA ASP A 798 47.92 5.94 12.22
C ASP A 798 47.29 7.35 12.33
N PRO A 799 47.84 8.27 13.17
CA PRO A 799 47.32 9.63 13.31
C PRO A 799 47.35 10.45 12.01
N ALA A 800 48.22 10.12 11.05
CA ALA A 800 48.24 10.78 9.75
C ALA A 800 47.03 10.39 8.91
N GLN A 801 46.71 9.10 8.84
CA GLN A 801 45.50 8.59 8.17
C GLN A 801 44.23 9.02 8.92
N ALA A 802 44.19 8.98 10.26
CA ALA A 802 43.06 9.47 11.05
C ALA A 802 42.74 10.96 10.77
N LYS A 803 43.78 11.80 10.69
CA LYS A 803 43.66 13.22 10.29
C LYS A 803 43.32 13.41 8.81
N LEU A 804 43.49 12.39 7.95
CA LEU A 804 43.02 12.40 6.56
C LEU A 804 41.56 11.94 6.46
N ALA A 805 41.16 10.91 7.20
CA ALA A 805 39.79 10.43 7.31
C ALA A 805 38.86 11.55 7.79
N LEU A 806 39.25 12.27 8.85
CA LEU A 806 38.52 13.43 9.35
C LEU A 806 38.38 14.58 8.32
N ARG A 807 39.33 14.72 7.38
CA ARG A 807 39.26 15.70 6.28
C ARG A 807 38.37 15.23 5.14
N CYS A 808 38.50 13.97 4.72
CA CYS A 808 37.63 13.33 3.74
C CYS A 808 36.17 13.38 4.18
N GLN A 809 35.91 13.00 5.43
CA GLN A 809 34.57 12.93 5.98
C GLN A 809 33.90 14.31 6.06
N LYS A 810 34.60 15.31 6.59
CA LYS A 810 34.12 16.72 6.65
C LYS A 810 34.02 17.37 5.26
N GLY A 811 34.84 16.93 4.30
CA GLY A 811 34.75 17.38 2.91
C GLY A 811 33.52 16.81 2.19
N THR A 812 33.20 15.54 2.43
CA THR A 812 32.11 14.82 1.75
C THR A 812 30.74 15.28 2.23
N THR A 813 30.50 15.35 3.55
CA THR A 813 29.21 15.86 4.08
C THR A 813 28.99 17.33 3.67
N ALA A 814 30.02 18.18 3.80
CA ALA A 814 29.88 19.59 3.46
C ALA A 814 29.65 19.84 1.96
N ALA A 815 30.18 18.99 1.08
CA ALA A 815 29.95 19.07 -0.36
C ALA A 815 28.55 18.55 -0.74
N GLY A 816 28.13 17.40 -0.17
CA GLY A 816 26.79 16.84 -0.34
C GLY A 816 25.69 17.77 0.13
N ARG A 817 25.78 18.25 1.38
CA ARG A 817 24.88 19.28 1.95
C ARG A 817 24.82 20.54 1.07
N LYS A 818 25.95 20.97 0.48
CA LYS A 818 25.96 22.16 -0.39
C LYS A 818 25.17 21.92 -1.69
N LEU A 819 25.26 20.74 -2.30
CA LEU A 819 24.44 20.37 -3.45
C LEU A 819 22.96 20.29 -3.05
N PHE A 820 22.64 19.62 -1.94
CA PHE A 820 21.30 19.47 -1.38
C PHE A 820 20.59 20.81 -1.16
N LEU A 821 21.23 21.73 -0.43
CA LEU A 821 20.65 23.07 -0.15
C LEU A 821 20.47 23.91 -1.43
N GLN A 822 21.33 23.73 -2.44
CA GLN A 822 21.19 24.41 -3.73
C GLN A 822 20.05 23.82 -4.58
N ARG A 823 19.83 22.51 -4.51
CA ARG A 823 18.68 21.82 -5.12
C ARG A 823 17.36 22.31 -4.50
N LEU A 824 17.21 22.19 -3.18
CA LEU A 824 16.02 22.66 -2.46
C LEU A 824 15.70 24.12 -2.78
N ALA A 825 16.68 25.02 -2.67
CA ALA A 825 16.46 26.45 -2.92
C ALA A 825 16.06 26.77 -4.36
N THR A 826 16.62 26.06 -5.35
CA THR A 826 16.37 26.31 -6.78
C THR A 826 14.97 25.81 -7.18
N ALA A 827 14.63 24.56 -6.83
CA ALA A 827 13.32 23.97 -7.13
C ALA A 827 12.19 24.80 -6.50
N ARG A 828 12.36 25.18 -5.23
CA ARG A 828 11.43 26.02 -4.48
C ARG A 828 11.24 27.41 -5.09
N GLN A 829 12.31 28.06 -5.57
CA GLN A 829 12.20 29.37 -6.26
C GLN A 829 11.43 29.27 -7.59
N CYS A 830 11.37 28.09 -8.19
CA CYS A 830 10.62 27.84 -9.42
C CYS A 830 9.13 27.66 -9.16
N VAL A 831 8.73 26.87 -8.16
CA VAL A 831 7.31 26.76 -7.75
C VAL A 831 6.77 28.13 -7.28
N ASP A 832 7.51 28.83 -6.41
CA ASP A 832 7.23 30.21 -5.95
C ASP A 832 6.84 31.17 -7.09
N GLY A 833 7.46 30.98 -8.26
CA GLY A 833 7.38 31.86 -9.43
C GLY A 833 6.34 31.41 -10.47
N LEU A 834 6.28 30.12 -10.78
CA LEU A 834 5.33 29.55 -11.74
C LEU A 834 3.91 29.54 -11.18
N LEU A 835 3.72 29.12 -9.92
CA LEU A 835 2.43 29.16 -9.23
C LEU A 835 1.91 30.61 -9.09
N LYS A 836 2.79 31.56 -8.78
CA LYS A 836 2.46 33.00 -8.80
C LYS A 836 1.99 33.48 -10.17
N CYS A 837 2.52 32.90 -11.25
CA CYS A 837 2.09 33.23 -12.60
C CYS A 837 0.71 32.63 -12.92
N ARG A 838 0.49 31.34 -12.63
CA ARG A 838 -0.83 30.66 -12.75
C ARG A 838 -1.91 31.40 -11.97
N LEU A 839 -1.69 31.64 -10.68
CA LEU A 839 -2.64 32.33 -9.78
C LEU A 839 -2.85 33.82 -10.10
N SER A 840 -2.14 34.37 -11.09
CA SER A 840 -2.39 35.73 -11.61
C SER A 840 -3.31 35.78 -12.84
N GLY A 841 -3.90 34.63 -13.24
CA GLY A 841 -4.85 34.54 -14.36
C GLY A 841 -4.23 34.79 -15.73
N ARG A 842 -2.90 34.64 -15.86
CA ARG A 842 -2.15 34.92 -17.09
C ARG A 842 -2.03 33.69 -17.98
N PRO A 843 -2.03 33.85 -19.32
CA PRO A 843 -1.76 32.73 -20.24
C PRO A 843 -0.33 32.21 -20.05
N LEU A 844 -0.11 30.91 -20.32
CA LEU A 844 1.18 30.22 -20.17
C LEU A 844 2.35 30.96 -20.84
N THR A 845 2.11 31.59 -21.99
CA THR A 845 3.11 32.39 -22.74
C THR A 845 3.69 33.56 -21.92
N ALA A 846 2.94 34.12 -20.97
CA ALA A 846 3.43 35.16 -20.07
C ALA A 846 4.39 34.62 -18.98
N CYS A 847 4.33 33.32 -18.70
CA CYS A 847 5.13 32.63 -17.70
C CYS A 847 6.43 32.04 -18.28
N ALA A 848 6.54 31.91 -19.61
CA ALA A 848 7.67 31.27 -20.31
C ALA A 848 9.06 31.83 -19.92
N LYS A 849 9.18 33.11 -19.56
CA LYS A 849 10.44 33.68 -19.05
C LYS A 849 10.86 33.11 -17.69
N ILE A 850 9.89 32.82 -16.82
CA ILE A 850 10.13 32.20 -15.51
C ILE A 850 10.56 30.75 -15.72
N ALA A 851 9.86 30.00 -16.58
CA ALA A 851 10.21 28.65 -16.97
C ALA A 851 11.64 28.54 -17.54
N ALA A 852 12.02 29.43 -18.47
CA ALA A 852 13.37 29.47 -19.04
C ALA A 852 14.45 29.76 -17.97
N HIS A 853 14.18 30.64 -17.00
CA HIS A 853 15.09 30.85 -15.87
C HIS A 853 15.20 29.61 -14.97
N CYS A 854 14.12 28.85 -14.81
CA CYS A 854 14.07 27.62 -14.03
C CYS A 854 14.83 26.46 -14.67
N GLN A 855 14.60 26.21 -15.95
CA GLN A 855 15.35 25.22 -16.73
C GLN A 855 16.86 25.54 -16.70
N ALA A 856 17.23 26.82 -16.88
CA ALA A 856 18.61 27.29 -16.76
C ALA A 856 19.16 27.35 -15.31
N GLY A 857 18.31 27.14 -14.30
CA GLY A 857 18.68 26.97 -12.90
C GLY A 857 18.98 25.51 -12.60
N LEU A 858 18.02 24.62 -12.87
CA LEU A 858 18.11 23.18 -12.66
C LEU A 858 19.29 22.57 -13.44
N ALA A 859 19.48 22.96 -14.72
CA ALA A 859 20.60 22.47 -15.53
C ALA A 859 21.98 22.71 -14.89
N LYS A 860 22.17 23.79 -14.12
CA LYS A 860 23.42 24.12 -13.43
C LYS A 860 23.69 23.25 -12.19
N LEU A 861 22.71 22.50 -11.72
CA LEU A 861 22.87 21.59 -10.58
C LEU A 861 23.50 20.27 -11.05
N ALA A 862 23.01 19.74 -12.16
CA ALA A 862 23.40 18.44 -12.71
C ALA A 862 24.47 18.50 -13.82
N THR A 863 24.36 19.42 -14.80
CA THR A 863 25.09 19.31 -16.08
C THR A 863 26.20 20.34 -16.29
N GLY A 864 27.27 19.91 -16.96
CA GLY A 864 28.41 20.75 -17.34
C GLY A 864 29.55 20.83 -16.30
N SER A 865 30.74 21.23 -16.75
CA SER A 865 31.99 21.24 -15.96
C SER A 865 32.01 22.23 -14.78
N SER A 866 31.04 23.13 -14.70
CA SER A 866 30.86 24.06 -13.58
C SER A 866 29.58 23.80 -12.77
N SER A 867 28.94 22.64 -12.95
CA SER A 867 27.75 22.23 -12.18
C SER A 867 28.02 22.09 -10.69
N SER A 868 26.97 22.10 -9.88
CA SER A 868 27.08 21.78 -8.45
C SER A 868 27.52 20.33 -8.20
N ALA A 869 27.11 19.37 -9.04
CA ALA A 869 27.61 18.00 -9.02
C ALA A 869 29.13 17.91 -9.32
N ALA A 870 29.63 18.56 -10.38
CA ALA A 870 31.05 18.58 -10.70
C ALA A 870 31.89 19.26 -9.60
N LYS A 871 31.34 20.31 -8.95
CA LYS A 871 31.94 20.97 -7.79
C LYS A 871 31.97 20.08 -6.54
N LEU A 872 30.97 19.21 -6.35
CA LEU A 872 30.96 18.20 -5.30
C LEU A 872 32.07 17.18 -5.53
N ALA A 873 32.16 16.58 -6.72
CA ALA A 873 33.20 15.61 -7.05
C ALA A 873 34.62 16.18 -6.89
N THR A 874 34.85 17.40 -7.38
CA THR A 874 36.12 18.13 -7.19
C THR A 874 36.44 18.40 -5.70
N SER A 875 35.42 18.46 -4.83
CA SER A 875 35.60 18.65 -3.38
C SER A 875 35.88 17.32 -2.66
N VAL A 876 35.22 16.23 -3.07
CA VAL A 876 35.42 14.88 -2.51
C VAL A 876 36.81 14.35 -2.87
N ASP A 877 37.23 14.43 -4.14
CA ASP A 877 38.63 14.14 -4.54
C ASP A 877 39.64 14.92 -3.69
N ARG A 878 39.44 16.25 -3.59
CA ARG A 878 40.37 17.11 -2.85
C ARG A 878 40.47 16.74 -1.37
N ALA A 879 39.40 16.22 -0.79
CA ALA A 879 39.33 15.81 0.61
C ALA A 879 39.85 14.38 0.85
N CYS A 880 39.66 13.45 -0.09
CA CYS A 880 39.84 12.01 0.12
C CYS A 880 41.06 11.39 -0.58
N ARG A 881 41.58 11.95 -1.69
CA ARG A 881 42.62 11.32 -2.56
C ARG A 881 44.00 11.00 -1.94
N ALA A 882 44.18 11.26 -0.65
CA ALA A 882 45.41 10.98 0.10
C ALA A 882 45.22 9.91 1.19
N LEU A 883 44.01 9.37 1.36
CA LEU A 883 43.75 8.19 2.19
C LEU A 883 44.30 6.92 1.54
N ALA A 884 44.76 5.99 2.38
CA ALA A 884 44.92 4.60 1.96
C ALA A 884 43.54 3.96 1.71
N PRO A 885 43.39 3.02 0.76
CA PRO A 885 42.10 2.37 0.49
C PRO A 885 41.46 1.75 1.73
N SER A 886 42.23 1.06 2.57
CA SER A 886 41.76 0.49 3.85
C SER A 886 41.24 1.53 4.85
N ALA A 887 41.71 2.78 4.78
CA ALA A 887 41.25 3.89 5.61
C ALA A 887 40.07 4.66 5.00
N LEU A 888 39.80 4.48 3.71
CA LEU A 888 38.65 5.04 3.00
C LEU A 888 37.43 4.11 3.08
N PHE A 889 37.65 2.81 2.88
CA PHE A 889 36.61 1.80 2.76
C PHE A 889 36.33 1.05 4.06
N GLY A 890 37.38 0.69 4.82
CA GLY A 890 37.27 -0.13 6.02
C GLY A 890 36.71 0.57 7.27
N PRO A 891 36.27 -0.21 8.27
CA PRO A 891 35.45 0.24 9.39
C PRO A 891 36.15 1.22 10.34
N ASP A 892 37.41 0.98 10.71
CA ASP A 892 38.20 1.92 11.54
C ASP A 892 38.33 3.32 10.89
N GLY A 893 38.22 3.39 9.57
CA GLY A 893 38.39 4.60 8.77
C GLY A 893 37.07 5.34 8.52
N VAL A 894 36.82 5.63 7.24
CA VAL A 894 35.62 6.34 6.78
C VAL A 894 34.43 5.38 6.55
N GLY A 895 34.68 4.09 6.28
CA GLY A 895 33.65 3.05 6.26
C GLY A 895 32.80 2.96 4.99
N PHE A 896 33.30 3.40 3.81
CA PHE A 896 32.47 3.40 2.58
C PHE A 896 32.00 2.01 2.11
N ASP A 897 32.61 0.90 2.54
CA ASP A 897 32.10 -0.45 2.22
C ASP A 897 30.67 -0.67 2.77
N ALA A 898 30.36 -0.12 3.96
CA ALA A 898 29.07 -0.26 4.62
C ALA A 898 27.90 0.41 3.85
N VAL A 899 28.18 1.22 2.83
CA VAL A 899 27.17 1.85 1.96
C VAL A 899 27.24 1.36 0.51
N ALA A 900 28.08 0.37 0.19
CA ALA A 900 28.25 -0.13 -1.18
C ALA A 900 26.92 -0.61 -1.82
N ALA A 901 26.13 -1.43 -1.11
CA ALA A 901 24.81 -1.86 -1.59
C ALA A 901 23.86 -0.67 -1.84
N ARG A 902 23.84 0.31 -0.92
CA ARG A 902 23.02 1.53 -1.03
C ARG A 902 23.50 2.49 -2.15
N CYS A 903 24.72 2.30 -2.64
CA CYS A 903 25.22 2.95 -3.86
C CYS A 903 24.85 2.14 -5.12
N ALA A 904 24.83 0.81 -5.05
CA ALA A 904 24.36 -0.05 -6.13
C ALA A 904 22.86 0.17 -6.43
N ASP A 905 22.02 0.33 -5.41
CA ASP A 905 20.61 0.75 -5.55
C ASP A 905 20.47 2.07 -6.34
N LEU A 906 21.41 2.99 -6.13
CA LEU A 906 21.53 4.25 -6.85
C LEU A 906 22.27 4.12 -8.19
N GLY A 907 22.43 2.91 -8.74
CA GLY A 907 23.09 2.65 -10.01
C GLY A 907 24.60 2.96 -10.03
N ILE A 908 25.28 2.84 -8.88
CA ILE A 908 26.73 3.04 -8.71
C ILE A 908 27.35 1.77 -8.12
N ASP A 909 27.63 0.79 -8.98
CA ASP A 909 28.34 -0.45 -8.68
C ASP A 909 29.47 -0.69 -9.71
N PRO A 910 30.67 -1.14 -9.32
CA PRO A 910 31.17 -1.27 -7.94
C PRO A 910 31.63 0.08 -7.36
N LEU A 911 31.46 0.24 -6.03
CA LEU A 911 31.95 1.40 -5.27
C LEU A 911 33.48 1.35 -5.05
N GLY A 912 34.27 1.20 -6.12
CA GLY A 912 35.70 0.92 -6.02
C GLY A 912 36.64 2.13 -5.89
N ASP A 913 36.16 3.36 -6.12
CA ASP A 913 37.00 4.56 -6.07
C ASP A 913 36.28 5.85 -5.62
N ILE A 914 37.05 6.94 -5.53
CA ILE A 914 36.60 8.25 -5.04
C ILE A 914 35.64 8.95 -6.03
N SER A 915 35.70 8.61 -7.32
CA SER A 915 34.75 9.09 -8.33
C SER A 915 33.40 8.37 -8.20
N ALA A 916 33.40 7.07 -7.92
CA ALA A 916 32.20 6.31 -7.58
C ALA A 916 31.56 6.85 -6.29
N ILE A 917 32.34 7.05 -5.21
CA ILE A 917 31.89 7.68 -3.96
C ILE A 917 31.28 9.07 -4.22
N ALA A 918 31.97 9.92 -4.99
CA ALA A 918 31.46 11.25 -5.33
C ALA A 918 30.14 11.21 -6.11
N SER A 919 29.98 10.24 -7.02
CA SER A 919 28.77 10.06 -7.82
C SER A 919 27.60 9.55 -6.97
N CYS A 920 27.85 8.54 -6.12
CA CYS A 920 26.86 8.03 -5.17
C CYS A 920 26.38 9.12 -4.21
N VAL A 921 27.30 9.89 -3.59
CA VAL A 921 26.94 11.00 -2.69
C VAL A 921 26.20 12.13 -3.43
N ALA A 922 26.57 12.43 -4.69
CA ALA A 922 25.85 13.42 -5.50
C ALA A 922 24.42 12.99 -5.86
N ARG A 923 24.23 11.70 -6.18
CA ARG A 923 22.93 11.12 -6.51
C ARG A 923 22.04 10.97 -5.27
N ALA A 924 22.57 10.46 -4.16
CA ALA A 924 21.85 10.33 -2.89
C ALA A 924 21.24 11.66 -2.41
N TYR A 925 22.04 12.72 -2.35
CA TYR A 925 21.54 14.07 -2.04
C TYR A 925 20.72 14.71 -3.17
N GLY A 926 20.84 14.21 -4.40
CA GLY A 926 19.98 14.55 -5.52
C GLY A 926 18.56 14.05 -5.30
N CYS A 927 18.39 12.73 -5.26
CA CYS A 927 17.11 12.06 -5.07
C CYS A 927 16.42 12.52 -3.77
N ALA A 928 17.17 12.64 -2.66
CA ALA A 928 16.61 13.12 -1.39
C ALA A 928 16.07 14.55 -1.48
N ALA A 929 16.79 15.50 -2.11
CA ALA A 929 16.29 16.85 -2.28
C ALA A 929 15.00 16.89 -3.13
N THR A 930 14.96 16.07 -4.19
CA THR A 930 13.83 16.00 -5.13
C THR A 930 12.60 15.36 -4.50
N ALA A 931 12.76 14.26 -3.77
CA ALA A 931 11.69 13.65 -2.97
C ALA A 931 11.16 14.59 -1.88
N ILE A 932 12.04 15.35 -1.21
CA ILE A 932 11.65 16.35 -0.19
C ILE A 932 10.88 17.52 -0.80
N VAL A 933 11.25 17.99 -1.99
CA VAL A 933 10.49 19.02 -2.70
C VAL A 933 9.11 18.50 -3.10
N ARG A 934 9.01 17.27 -3.63
CA ARG A 934 7.72 16.60 -3.90
C ARG A 934 6.87 16.44 -2.63
N ARG A 935 7.50 16.21 -1.46
CA ARG A 935 6.83 16.13 -0.16
C ARG A 935 6.24 17.46 0.31
N ALA A 936 6.99 18.54 0.19
CA ALA A 936 6.59 19.87 0.66
C ALA A 936 5.71 20.61 -0.35
N LEU A 937 5.84 20.32 -1.65
CA LEU A 937 5.16 20.99 -2.75
C LEU A 937 4.65 19.93 -3.75
N PRO A 938 3.59 19.16 -3.43
CA PRO A 938 3.16 18.03 -4.27
C PRO A 938 2.78 18.39 -5.72
N LEU A 939 2.41 19.64 -5.99
CA LEU A 939 2.14 20.18 -7.33
C LEU A 939 3.42 20.57 -8.13
N VAL A 940 4.62 20.23 -7.65
CA VAL A 940 5.89 20.68 -8.25
C VAL A 940 6.09 20.17 -9.68
N ASP A 941 5.86 18.88 -9.92
CA ASP A 941 6.06 18.27 -11.24
C ASP A 941 5.00 18.74 -12.24
N ASP A 942 3.75 18.94 -11.80
CA ASP A 942 2.68 19.54 -12.61
C ASP A 942 3.04 20.96 -13.07
N GLU A 943 3.49 21.83 -12.15
CA GLU A 943 3.83 23.22 -12.51
C GLU A 943 5.07 23.33 -13.41
N LEU A 944 6.02 22.40 -13.31
CA LEU A 944 7.21 22.33 -14.17
C LEU A 944 6.88 21.66 -15.52
N GLY A 945 6.11 20.57 -15.51
CA GLY A 945 5.71 19.79 -16.68
C GLY A 945 4.87 20.60 -17.69
N ARG A 946 4.07 21.56 -17.20
CA ARG A 946 3.37 22.58 -18.01
C ARG A 946 4.29 23.43 -18.90
N PHE A 947 5.61 23.35 -18.73
CA PHE A 947 6.62 24.01 -19.55
C PHE A 947 7.68 23.04 -20.13
N GLY A 948 7.45 21.72 -20.04
CA GLY A 948 8.43 20.71 -20.47
C GLY A 948 9.69 20.68 -19.60
N ILE A 949 9.54 20.91 -18.29
CA ILE A 949 10.63 20.86 -17.31
C ILE A 949 10.33 19.72 -16.33
N ALA A 950 11.29 18.84 -16.09
CA ALA A 950 11.22 17.80 -15.07
C ALA A 950 12.04 18.18 -13.82
N LEU A 951 11.67 17.65 -12.65
CA LEU A 951 12.49 17.71 -11.45
C LEU A 951 13.40 16.48 -11.36
N ASP A 952 14.49 16.54 -12.13
CA ASP A 952 15.47 15.48 -12.42
C ASP A 952 14.97 14.29 -13.26
N ASP A 953 15.72 14.00 -14.33
CA ASP A 953 15.52 12.86 -15.24
C ASP A 953 16.38 11.63 -14.85
N ASP A 954 16.80 11.51 -13.58
CA ASP A 954 17.66 10.41 -13.12
C ASP A 954 16.79 9.21 -12.68
N PRO A 955 16.77 8.09 -13.44
CA PRO A 955 15.85 6.99 -13.18
C PRO A 955 16.12 6.26 -11.85
N PHE A 956 17.33 6.38 -11.31
CA PHE A 956 17.72 5.83 -10.01
C PHE A 956 17.20 6.65 -8.82
N CYS A 957 16.45 7.74 -9.07
CA CYS A 957 15.74 8.50 -8.04
C CYS A 957 14.25 8.13 -7.91
N ALA A 958 13.74 7.17 -8.69
CA ALA A 958 12.43 6.57 -8.46
C ALA A 958 12.46 5.62 -7.25
N GLU A 959 11.38 5.56 -6.47
CA GLU A 959 11.19 4.44 -5.55
C GLU A 959 10.98 3.15 -6.36
N PRO A 960 11.57 2.01 -5.96
CA PRO A 960 11.46 0.77 -6.72
C PRO A 960 10.00 0.32 -6.78
N THR A 961 9.42 0.39 -7.98
CA THR A 961 8.11 -0.18 -8.25
C THR A 961 8.25 -1.71 -8.21
N PRO A 962 7.42 -2.45 -7.47
CA PRO A 962 7.56 -3.89 -7.31
C PRO A 962 7.49 -4.58 -8.68
N THR A 963 8.61 -5.16 -9.10
CA THR A 963 8.73 -5.82 -10.40
C THR A 963 8.22 -7.26 -10.27
N PRO A 964 7.22 -7.70 -11.06
CA PRO A 964 6.73 -9.07 -11.00
C PRO A 964 7.85 -10.04 -11.41
N THR A 965 8.23 -10.93 -10.51
CA THR A 965 9.28 -11.94 -10.76
C THR A 965 8.68 -13.09 -11.59
N PRO A 966 9.33 -13.52 -12.70
CA PRO A 966 8.74 -14.52 -13.60
C PRO A 966 8.63 -15.89 -12.93
N THR A 967 7.41 -16.43 -12.90
CA THR A 967 7.06 -17.72 -12.30
C THR A 967 7.76 -18.89 -13.00
N ALA A 968 8.38 -19.79 -12.24
CA ALA A 968 9.01 -21.00 -12.77
C ALA A 968 7.97 -22.05 -13.21
N THR A 969 8.13 -22.60 -14.42
CA THR A 969 7.21 -23.59 -14.98
C THR A 969 7.30 -24.94 -14.24
N PRO A 970 6.19 -25.51 -13.73
CA PRO A 970 6.21 -26.79 -13.03
C PRO A 970 6.47 -27.96 -14.00
N THR A 971 7.38 -28.86 -13.63
CA THR A 971 7.67 -30.10 -14.37
C THR A 971 6.91 -31.27 -13.76
N VAL A 972 6.08 -31.95 -14.55
CA VAL A 972 5.24 -33.07 -14.08
C VAL A 972 6.04 -34.38 -14.07
N THR A 973 5.86 -35.21 -13.03
CA THR A 973 6.43 -36.57 -12.90
C THR A 973 5.45 -37.43 -12.07
N PRO A 974 5.25 -38.74 -12.35
CA PRO A 974 3.91 -39.32 -12.27
C PRO A 974 3.48 -39.98 -10.95
N THR A 975 2.17 -40.21 -10.87
CA THR A 975 1.37 -40.77 -9.77
C THR A 975 1.83 -42.13 -9.23
N ALA A 976 1.72 -42.32 -7.91
CA ALA A 976 1.78 -43.62 -7.23
C ALA A 976 0.39 -44.12 -6.81
N THR A 977 0.18 -45.44 -6.80
CA THR A 977 -1.14 -46.08 -6.57
C THR A 977 -1.39 -46.33 -5.08
N PRO A 978 -2.61 -46.08 -4.54
CA PRO A 978 -2.94 -46.40 -3.15
C PRO A 978 -3.09 -47.92 -2.95
N THR A 979 -2.56 -48.44 -1.83
CA THR A 979 -2.78 -49.83 -1.39
C THR A 979 -3.50 -49.83 -0.05
N VAL A 980 -4.66 -50.50 0.02
CA VAL A 980 -5.49 -50.58 1.22
C VAL A 980 -5.15 -51.87 1.99
N THR A 981 -5.00 -51.79 3.31
CA THR A 981 -5.18 -52.95 4.21
C THR A 981 -5.68 -52.47 5.56
N SER A 982 -6.88 -52.89 5.94
CA SER A 982 -7.47 -52.69 7.26
C SER A 982 -7.25 -53.92 8.14
N THR A 983 -7.11 -53.72 9.45
CA THR A 983 -7.36 -54.73 10.49
C THR A 983 -7.79 -54.00 11.75
N ALA A 984 -8.74 -54.55 12.51
CA ALA A 984 -9.50 -53.82 13.54
C ALA A 984 -9.85 -54.72 14.75
N THR A 985 -10.84 -54.27 15.54
CA THR A 985 -11.63 -55.06 16.53
C THR A 985 -10.94 -55.32 17.90
N PRO A 986 -11.69 -55.61 18.99
CA PRO A 986 -11.78 -54.63 20.11
C PRO A 986 -11.75 -55.30 21.51
N THR A 987 -12.25 -54.61 22.55
CA THR A 987 -13.00 -55.19 23.71
C THR A 987 -13.84 -54.08 24.38
N ALA A 988 -14.86 -54.42 25.19
CA ALA A 988 -16.02 -53.56 25.46
C ALA A 988 -16.41 -53.34 26.96
N THR A 989 -17.44 -52.52 27.14
CA THR A 989 -18.30 -52.19 28.31
C THR A 989 -18.90 -53.42 29.04
N PRO A 990 -19.52 -53.33 30.25
CA PRO A 990 -20.54 -52.35 30.72
C PRO A 990 -20.25 -51.76 32.13
N SER A 991 -21.10 -50.99 32.84
CA SER A 991 -22.57 -50.69 32.80
C SER A 991 -22.81 -49.23 33.30
N ALA A 992 -23.96 -48.67 33.72
CA ALA A 992 -25.28 -49.18 34.16
C ALA A 992 -26.45 -48.17 33.85
N THR A 993 -27.56 -48.24 34.59
CA THR A 993 -28.84 -47.49 34.45
C THR A 993 -29.73 -47.77 35.69
N PRO A 994 -31.00 -47.27 35.83
CA PRO A 994 -31.72 -46.21 35.09
C PRO A 994 -31.89 -44.97 36.03
N THR A 995 -32.93 -44.13 36.14
CA THR A 995 -34.35 -43.95 35.67
C THR A 995 -34.73 -42.50 36.06
N ASP A 996 -35.73 -41.73 35.61
CA ASP A 996 -36.85 -41.75 34.61
C ASP A 996 -37.36 -40.26 34.56
N SER A 997 -38.37 -39.71 33.87
CA SER A 997 -39.35 -40.01 32.80
C SER A 997 -40.00 -38.64 32.39
N ALA A 998 -40.99 -38.42 31.49
CA ALA A 998 -41.77 -39.22 30.53
C ALA A 998 -42.40 -38.27 29.47
N THR A 999 -42.60 -38.75 28.22
CA THR A 999 -43.62 -38.28 27.23
C THR A 999 -43.51 -36.84 26.64
N PRO A 1000 -44.03 -36.55 25.42
CA PRO A 1000 -45.13 -37.20 24.67
C PRO A 1000 -44.73 -37.99 23.40
N SER A 1001 -45.72 -38.58 22.71
CA SER A 1001 -45.56 -39.39 21.49
C SER A 1001 -46.84 -39.46 20.65
N ALA A 1002 -46.72 -39.36 19.30
CA ALA A 1002 -47.44 -40.12 18.25
C ALA A 1002 -47.43 -39.39 16.88
N SER A 1003 -47.66 -40.01 15.69
CA SER A 1003 -47.20 -41.28 15.10
C SER A 1003 -47.67 -41.38 13.62
N SER A 1004 -47.07 -42.29 12.82
CA SER A 1004 -47.40 -42.70 11.41
C SER A 1004 -47.21 -41.63 10.29
N THR A 1005 -46.63 -41.86 9.11
CA THR A 1005 -46.05 -43.03 8.36
C THR A 1005 -47.00 -43.89 7.51
N VAL A 1006 -46.97 -43.75 6.16
CA VAL A 1006 -47.31 -44.75 5.12
C VAL A 1006 -46.53 -44.48 3.81
N THR A 1007 -46.32 -45.51 2.96
CA THR A 1007 -45.65 -45.55 1.63
C THR A 1007 -46.22 -46.81 0.88
N PRO A 1008 -46.21 -47.03 -0.47
CA PRO A 1008 -45.29 -46.53 -1.51
C PRO A 1008 -45.90 -46.25 -2.92
N THR A 1009 -45.05 -46.35 -3.97
CA THR A 1009 -45.25 -46.48 -5.44
C THR A 1009 -46.09 -47.71 -5.89
N PRO A 1010 -46.39 -48.02 -7.20
CA PRO A 1010 -45.88 -47.47 -8.49
C PRO A 1010 -46.88 -47.27 -9.69
N SER A 1011 -46.36 -46.71 -10.81
CA SER A 1011 -46.57 -47.04 -12.26
C SER A 1011 -47.95 -47.28 -12.90
N ALA A 1012 -48.21 -46.57 -14.03
CA ALA A 1012 -48.82 -47.09 -15.27
C ALA A 1012 -48.59 -46.11 -16.47
N SER A 1013 -48.83 -46.55 -17.71
CA SER A 1013 -48.70 -45.77 -18.96
C SER A 1013 -49.84 -46.11 -19.93
N GLU A 1014 -50.32 -45.16 -20.75
CA GLU A 1014 -50.79 -45.40 -22.14
C GLU A 1014 -51.10 -44.09 -22.91
N THR A 1015 -51.31 -44.19 -24.24
CA THR A 1015 -51.46 -43.05 -25.20
C THR A 1015 -52.35 -43.45 -26.39
N PRO A 1016 -53.31 -42.61 -26.83
CA PRO A 1016 -53.36 -42.26 -28.27
C PRO A 1016 -53.89 -40.85 -28.67
N SER A 1017 -53.59 -40.48 -29.92
CA SER A 1017 -54.09 -39.39 -30.82
C SER A 1017 -55.64 -39.32 -31.00
N PRO A 1018 -56.27 -38.35 -31.74
CA PRO A 1018 -55.81 -37.51 -32.89
C PRO A 1018 -56.04 -35.97 -32.74
N THR A 1019 -55.66 -34.99 -33.60
CA THR A 1019 -55.14 -34.77 -34.99
C THR A 1019 -56.10 -33.86 -35.81
N ALA A 1020 -55.54 -32.98 -36.67
CA ALA A 1020 -56.17 -32.11 -37.70
C ALA A 1020 -56.74 -30.73 -37.26
N THR A 1021 -56.76 -29.65 -38.08
CA THR A 1021 -55.97 -29.26 -39.30
C THR A 1021 -56.19 -27.77 -39.61
N GLU A 1022 -55.12 -27.00 -39.86
CA GLU A 1022 -55.07 -25.76 -40.67
C GLU A 1022 -53.72 -25.78 -41.42
N THR A 1023 -53.58 -25.69 -42.76
CA THR A 1023 -53.96 -24.66 -43.77
C THR A 1023 -52.97 -23.46 -43.80
N PRO A 1024 -52.28 -23.17 -44.93
CA PRO A 1024 -51.10 -22.30 -44.92
C PRO A 1024 -51.34 -20.83 -45.31
N SER A 1025 -50.56 -19.93 -44.70
CA SER A 1025 -50.35 -18.53 -45.12
C SER A 1025 -49.01 -18.02 -44.58
N PRO A 1026 -48.42 -16.94 -45.12
CA PRO A 1026 -47.10 -16.97 -45.76
C PRO A 1026 -45.91 -17.01 -44.77
N THR A 1027 -44.77 -17.48 -45.29
CA THR A 1027 -43.46 -17.35 -44.63
C THR A 1027 -43.12 -15.88 -44.35
N PRO A 1028 -42.90 -15.47 -43.09
CA PRO A 1028 -42.09 -14.29 -42.83
C PRO A 1028 -40.65 -14.63 -43.18
N THR A 1029 -40.09 -13.98 -44.21
CA THR A 1029 -38.64 -13.99 -44.42
C THR A 1029 -37.98 -13.49 -43.13
N PRO A 1030 -36.96 -14.17 -42.57
CA PRO A 1030 -36.22 -13.61 -41.46
C PRO A 1030 -35.64 -12.25 -41.88
N PRO A 1031 -35.69 -11.21 -41.04
CA PRO A 1031 -34.95 -9.99 -41.32
C PRO A 1031 -33.46 -10.34 -41.49
N PRO A 1032 -32.69 -9.57 -42.28
CA PRO A 1032 -31.24 -9.72 -42.28
C PRO A 1032 -30.73 -9.53 -40.84
N PHE A 1033 -29.71 -10.31 -40.48
CA PHE A 1033 -29.00 -10.11 -39.23
C PHE A 1033 -28.19 -8.82 -39.35
N ILE A 1034 -28.77 -7.71 -38.89
CA ILE A 1034 -28.01 -6.49 -38.61
C ILE A 1034 -27.00 -6.86 -37.52
N GLY A 1035 -25.73 -6.56 -37.75
CA GLY A 1035 -24.64 -7.07 -36.95
C GLY A 1035 -23.37 -6.25 -37.16
N CYS A 1036 -23.01 -5.53 -36.10
CA CYS A 1036 -21.82 -4.70 -36.05
C CYS A 1036 -20.54 -5.51 -36.34
N GLY A 1037 -19.55 -4.84 -36.93
CA GLY A 1037 -18.24 -5.42 -37.22
C GLY A 1037 -18.16 -6.20 -38.53
N ASN A 1038 -18.99 -5.86 -39.52
CA ASN A 1038 -19.00 -6.48 -40.85
C ASN A 1038 -18.19 -5.66 -41.89
N GLY A 1039 -17.90 -4.40 -41.58
CA GLY A 1039 -17.18 -3.42 -42.40
C GLY A 1039 -18.08 -2.56 -43.30
N VAL A 1040 -19.39 -2.53 -43.05
CA VAL A 1040 -20.38 -1.75 -43.82
C VAL A 1040 -21.46 -1.23 -42.87
N VAL A 1041 -21.50 0.10 -42.68
CA VAL A 1041 -22.47 0.78 -41.82
C VAL A 1041 -23.90 0.52 -42.33
N GLU A 1042 -24.66 -0.31 -41.61
CA GLU A 1042 -26.04 -0.65 -41.92
C GLU A 1042 -27.07 0.32 -41.28
N PRO A 1043 -28.34 0.33 -41.73
CA PRO A 1043 -29.38 1.23 -41.18
C PRO A 1043 -29.72 0.99 -39.70
N GLY A 1044 -28.98 1.66 -38.82
CA GLY A 1044 -29.05 1.54 -37.35
C GLY A 1044 -27.69 1.79 -36.69
N GLU A 1045 -26.62 1.62 -37.45
CA GLU A 1045 -25.23 1.83 -37.06
C GLU A 1045 -24.80 3.27 -37.34
N GLN A 1046 -23.90 3.81 -36.52
CA GLN A 1046 -23.24 5.11 -36.76
C GLN A 1046 -21.88 4.95 -37.46
N CYS A 1047 -21.26 3.79 -37.27
CA CYS A 1047 -19.94 3.40 -37.74
C CYS A 1047 -19.88 1.86 -37.84
N ASP A 1048 -18.92 1.32 -38.58
CA ASP A 1048 -18.53 -0.09 -38.59
C ASP A 1048 -17.16 -0.18 -39.26
N PHE A 1049 -16.14 -0.66 -38.53
CA PHE A 1049 -14.76 -0.76 -39.02
C PHE A 1049 -14.32 -2.20 -39.30
N GLY A 1050 -15.24 -3.17 -39.27
CA GLY A 1050 -14.98 -4.56 -39.62
C GLY A 1050 -14.63 -5.49 -38.46
N ASP A 1051 -14.71 -5.00 -37.22
CA ASP A 1051 -14.81 -5.82 -36.02
C ASP A 1051 -15.63 -5.09 -34.93
N THR A 1052 -15.67 -5.66 -33.72
CA THR A 1052 -16.47 -5.18 -32.59
C THR A 1052 -15.57 -4.90 -31.37
N VAL A 1053 -14.43 -4.23 -31.57
CA VAL A 1053 -13.44 -3.95 -30.51
C VAL A 1053 -13.63 -2.54 -29.95
N ASP A 1054 -14.26 -2.43 -28.78
CA ASP A 1054 -14.39 -1.16 -28.05
C ASP A 1054 -13.00 -0.51 -27.82
N GLY A 1055 -12.91 0.79 -28.05
CA GLY A 1055 -11.71 1.63 -27.93
C GLY A 1055 -11.07 2.04 -29.26
N ASP A 1056 -11.62 1.63 -30.40
CA ASP A 1056 -11.13 1.93 -31.75
C ASP A 1056 -11.76 3.22 -32.37
N GLY A 1057 -12.83 3.73 -31.75
CA GLY A 1057 -13.66 4.82 -32.25
C GLY A 1057 -15.09 4.38 -32.59
N CYS A 1058 -15.35 3.08 -32.71
CA CYS A 1058 -16.65 2.47 -32.88
C CYS A 1058 -16.88 1.34 -31.87
N SER A 1059 -17.97 1.41 -31.09
CA SER A 1059 -18.27 0.37 -30.10
C SER A 1059 -18.74 -0.94 -30.75
N HIS A 1060 -18.81 -2.01 -29.97
CA HIS A 1060 -19.45 -3.27 -30.38
C HIS A 1060 -20.96 -3.15 -30.70
N ASP A 1061 -21.61 -2.06 -30.29
CA ASP A 1061 -22.97 -1.66 -30.69
C ASP A 1061 -22.99 -0.75 -31.94
N CYS A 1062 -21.84 -0.57 -32.59
CA CYS A 1062 -21.61 0.26 -33.77
C CYS A 1062 -22.02 1.74 -33.60
N GLN A 1063 -21.71 2.31 -32.42
CA GLN A 1063 -21.91 3.73 -32.10
C GLN A 1063 -20.54 4.44 -31.95
N PHE A 1064 -20.44 5.73 -32.27
CA PHE A 1064 -19.16 6.47 -32.12
C PHE A 1064 -18.79 6.65 -30.64
N GLU A 1065 -17.60 6.18 -30.26
CA GLU A 1065 -17.16 6.16 -28.85
C GLU A 1065 -16.59 7.49 -28.37
N LEU A 1066 -15.99 8.26 -29.28
CA LEU A 1066 -15.08 9.37 -28.96
C LEU A 1066 -15.48 10.66 -29.67
N LEU A 1067 -16.55 11.28 -29.14
CA LEU A 1067 -17.01 12.60 -29.53
C LEU A 1067 -16.15 13.71 -28.88
N ILE A 1068 -15.75 14.69 -29.69
CA ILE A 1068 -14.87 15.80 -29.32
C ILE A 1068 -15.68 17.11 -29.32
N PRO A 1069 -16.03 17.68 -28.15
CA PRO A 1069 -16.78 18.93 -28.04
C PRO A 1069 -15.94 20.11 -28.51
N GLY A 1070 -16.43 20.86 -29.48
CA GLY A 1070 -15.56 21.70 -30.31
C GLY A 1070 -15.15 23.05 -29.71
N SER A 1071 -15.59 23.43 -28.51
CA SER A 1071 -15.27 24.76 -27.94
C SER A 1071 -15.08 24.85 -26.42
N GLY A 1072 -15.37 23.81 -25.64
CA GLY A 1072 -15.07 23.78 -24.19
C GLY A 1072 -15.84 24.81 -23.35
N GLN A 1073 -17.05 25.21 -23.78
CA GLN A 1073 -18.01 25.93 -22.95
C GLN A 1073 -19.19 25.00 -22.63
N LEU A 1074 -19.65 24.98 -21.38
CA LEU A 1074 -20.67 24.04 -20.83
C LEU A 1074 -22.10 24.19 -21.41
N ALA A 1075 -22.27 24.84 -22.55
CA ALA A 1075 -23.57 25.13 -23.18
C ALA A 1075 -23.60 24.75 -24.69
N ASN A 1076 -22.58 24.03 -25.14
CA ASN A 1076 -22.25 23.77 -26.54
C ASN A 1076 -22.15 22.25 -26.76
N CYS A 1077 -23.29 21.61 -27.03
CA CYS A 1077 -23.45 20.18 -27.31
C CYS A 1077 -24.42 19.95 -28.48
N VAL A 1078 -24.62 20.94 -29.37
CA VAL A 1078 -25.50 20.78 -30.54
C VAL A 1078 -24.83 19.91 -31.60
N ALA A 1079 -23.50 20.04 -31.73
CA ALA A 1079 -22.67 19.30 -32.67
C ALA A 1079 -21.33 18.92 -32.02
N GLU A 1080 -20.84 17.71 -32.27
CA GLU A 1080 -19.54 17.24 -31.79
C GLU A 1080 -18.78 16.51 -32.90
N TRP A 1081 -17.44 16.59 -32.90
CA TRP A 1081 -16.62 15.92 -33.91
C TRP A 1081 -16.27 14.50 -33.47
N ALA A 1082 -16.61 13.50 -34.26
CA ALA A 1082 -16.03 12.16 -34.11
C ALA A 1082 -14.69 12.09 -34.85
N LEU A 1083 -13.66 11.54 -34.21
CA LEU A 1083 -12.38 11.20 -34.84
C LEU A 1083 -12.27 9.69 -34.95
N VAL A 1084 -12.06 9.20 -36.16
CA VAL A 1084 -12.39 7.82 -36.57
C VAL A 1084 -11.10 7.05 -36.92
N ASN A 1085 -10.30 6.77 -35.89
CA ASN A 1085 -8.94 6.28 -36.03
C ASN A 1085 -8.70 5.09 -35.06
N PRO A 1086 -8.44 3.85 -35.56
CA PRO A 1086 -8.66 2.58 -34.86
C PRO A 1086 -7.85 2.31 -33.58
N GLN A 1087 -6.90 3.18 -33.22
CA GLN A 1087 -6.15 3.07 -31.95
C GLN A 1087 -5.83 4.44 -31.33
N ASN A 1088 -6.38 5.54 -31.86
CA ASN A 1088 -6.01 6.89 -31.46
C ASN A 1088 -6.89 7.41 -30.32
N ASN A 1089 -6.54 7.05 -29.08
CA ASN A 1089 -7.17 7.64 -27.89
C ASN A 1089 -6.83 9.15 -27.81
N PRO A 1090 -7.79 10.06 -28.01
CA PRO A 1090 -7.54 11.50 -28.07
C PRO A 1090 -7.07 12.02 -26.72
N PRO A 1091 -5.92 12.73 -26.61
CA PRO A 1091 -5.40 13.18 -25.33
C PRO A 1091 -6.43 14.05 -24.61
N LEU A 1092 -6.76 13.72 -23.36
CA LEU A 1092 -7.82 14.41 -22.64
C LEU A 1092 -7.42 15.85 -22.30
N GLY A 1093 -8.35 16.77 -22.52
CA GLY A 1093 -8.22 18.18 -22.18
C GLY A 1093 -8.60 18.48 -20.72
N ALA A 1094 -8.76 19.76 -20.42
CA ALA A 1094 -9.28 20.20 -19.12
C ALA A 1094 -10.73 19.71 -18.94
N GLY A 1095 -11.01 19.03 -17.83
CA GLY A 1095 -12.34 18.49 -17.52
C GLY A 1095 -12.64 17.10 -18.10
N ALA A 1096 -11.61 16.32 -18.48
CA ALA A 1096 -11.73 14.97 -19.03
C ALA A 1096 -12.51 14.84 -20.36
N LEU A 1097 -12.82 15.96 -21.01
CA LEU A 1097 -13.29 16.01 -22.40
C LEU A 1097 -12.12 15.73 -23.35
N PRO A 1098 -12.31 15.01 -24.47
CA PRO A 1098 -11.29 14.87 -25.51
C PRO A 1098 -10.77 16.21 -26.01
N SER A 1099 -9.45 16.33 -26.20
CA SER A 1099 -8.86 17.57 -26.73
C SER A 1099 -9.33 17.85 -28.15
N TYR A 1100 -9.79 19.09 -28.41
CA TYR A 1100 -10.00 19.58 -29.78
C TYR A 1100 -8.70 19.65 -30.61
N ALA A 1101 -7.54 19.47 -29.98
CA ALA A 1101 -6.22 19.43 -30.61
C ALA A 1101 -5.62 18.02 -30.57
N GLN A 1102 -5.35 17.48 -31.76
CA GLN A 1102 -4.93 16.12 -32.05
C GLN A 1102 -3.59 16.12 -32.78
N ARG A 1103 -2.80 15.07 -32.57
CA ARG A 1103 -1.43 14.94 -33.10
C ARG A 1103 -1.17 13.50 -33.49
N CYS A 1104 -0.87 13.27 -34.76
CA CYS A 1104 -0.43 11.98 -35.29
C CYS A 1104 1.01 12.04 -35.79
N VAL A 1105 1.66 10.88 -35.84
CA VAL A 1105 2.99 10.67 -36.42
C VAL A 1105 2.84 10.12 -37.85
N ASP A 1106 3.56 10.74 -38.78
CA ASP A 1106 3.68 10.37 -40.20
C ASP A 1106 4.11 8.89 -40.33
N GLY A 1107 3.18 8.03 -40.76
CA GLY A 1107 3.34 6.58 -40.84
C GLY A 1107 3.03 5.77 -39.57
N ASP A 1108 2.28 6.32 -38.62
CA ASP A 1108 1.79 5.59 -37.44
C ASP A 1108 0.34 5.09 -37.65
N PRO A 1109 0.12 3.78 -37.92
CA PRO A 1109 -1.19 3.26 -38.29
C PRO A 1109 -2.26 3.34 -37.18
N SER A 1110 -1.89 3.75 -35.96
CA SER A 1110 -2.86 4.04 -34.90
C SER A 1110 -3.72 5.27 -35.19
N CYS A 1111 -3.16 6.24 -35.92
CA CYS A 1111 -3.74 7.56 -36.14
C CYS A 1111 -3.58 8.09 -37.58
N ASP A 1112 -2.74 7.45 -38.39
CA ASP A 1112 -2.47 7.74 -39.79
C ASP A 1112 -3.04 6.62 -40.66
N VAL A 1113 -4.17 6.89 -41.31
CA VAL A 1113 -5.06 5.86 -41.88
C VAL A 1113 -4.42 5.04 -43.02
N ASP A 1114 -3.35 5.53 -43.67
CA ASP A 1114 -2.61 4.74 -44.66
C ASP A 1114 -1.39 3.99 -44.08
N GLY A 1115 -0.92 4.36 -42.88
CA GLY A 1115 0.23 3.75 -42.20
C GLY A 1115 1.57 3.93 -42.94
N LEU A 1116 1.68 4.89 -43.86
CA LEU A 1116 2.89 5.13 -44.67
C LEU A 1116 3.63 6.37 -44.20
N VAL A 1117 4.95 6.24 -43.98
CA VAL A 1117 5.85 7.40 -43.78
C VAL A 1117 6.00 8.12 -45.14
N ASN A 1118 5.03 8.96 -45.48
CA ASN A 1118 4.85 9.56 -46.80
C ASN A 1118 5.05 11.09 -46.79
N GLY A 1119 4.92 11.73 -45.63
CA GLY A 1119 5.01 13.18 -45.44
C GLY A 1119 3.67 13.90 -45.29
N GLU A 1120 2.53 13.21 -45.29
CA GLU A 1120 1.19 13.73 -44.95
C GLU A 1120 0.39 12.68 -44.17
N CYS A 1121 -0.19 13.05 -43.03
CA CYS A 1121 -1.01 12.14 -42.22
C CYS A 1121 -2.48 12.18 -42.66
N HIS A 1122 -3.09 11.01 -42.84
CA HIS A 1122 -4.50 10.82 -43.16
C HIS A 1122 -5.33 10.57 -41.89
N PHE A 1123 -6.28 11.46 -41.59
CA PHE A 1123 -7.25 11.28 -40.50
C PHE A 1123 -8.65 11.04 -41.07
N ARG A 1124 -9.51 10.33 -40.34
CA ARG A 1124 -10.95 10.24 -40.66
C ARG A 1124 -11.80 11.00 -39.64
N VAL A 1125 -12.79 11.75 -40.11
CA VAL A 1125 -13.62 12.62 -39.27
C VAL A 1125 -15.10 12.57 -39.66
N ALA A 1126 -15.99 12.62 -38.66
CA ALA A 1126 -17.42 12.82 -38.84
C ALA A 1126 -17.94 13.87 -37.83
N ILE A 1127 -19.21 14.29 -37.96
CA ILE A 1127 -19.87 15.22 -37.04
C ILE A 1127 -21.20 14.63 -36.60
N CYS A 1128 -21.42 14.54 -35.30
CA CYS A 1128 -22.66 14.05 -34.70
C CYS A 1128 -23.47 15.20 -34.09
N PHE A 1129 -24.80 15.08 -34.14
CA PHE A 1129 -25.75 16.10 -33.70
C PHE A 1129 -26.74 15.53 -32.68
N GLY A 1130 -27.01 16.32 -31.64
CA GLY A 1130 -28.05 16.04 -30.65
C GLY A 1130 -27.78 14.84 -29.72
N LEU A 1131 -26.53 14.38 -29.59
CA LEU A 1131 -26.15 13.38 -28.59
C LEU A 1131 -26.04 14.04 -27.20
N ALA A 1132 -26.38 13.28 -26.17
CA ALA A 1132 -26.21 13.69 -24.79
C ALA A 1132 -24.86 13.17 -24.28
N ASP A 1133 -23.84 14.03 -24.23
CA ASP A 1133 -22.55 13.70 -23.63
C ASP A 1133 -22.67 13.65 -22.09
N PRO A 1134 -22.47 12.50 -21.42
CA PRO A 1134 -22.49 12.41 -19.95
C PRO A 1134 -21.43 13.27 -19.26
N ARG A 1135 -20.40 13.71 -20.00
CA ARG A 1135 -19.33 14.61 -19.53
C ARG A 1135 -19.76 16.09 -19.59
N LEU A 1136 -20.90 16.41 -20.22
CA LEU A 1136 -21.52 17.74 -20.30
C LEU A 1136 -22.98 17.73 -19.73
N PRO A 1137 -23.22 17.27 -18.49
CA PRO A 1137 -24.57 16.97 -17.99
C PRO A 1137 -25.51 18.19 -17.84
N ASP A 1138 -24.96 19.41 -17.81
CA ASP A 1138 -25.74 20.66 -17.83
C ASP A 1138 -26.27 21.03 -19.23
N CYS A 1139 -25.79 20.35 -20.29
CA CYS A 1139 -26.11 20.67 -21.68
C CYS A 1139 -27.20 19.75 -22.23
N VAL A 1140 -28.39 20.31 -22.46
CA VAL A 1140 -29.53 19.58 -23.04
C VAL A 1140 -29.54 19.77 -24.57
N PRO A 1141 -29.38 18.72 -25.37
CA PRO A 1141 -29.39 18.84 -26.83
C PRO A 1141 -30.76 19.29 -27.37
N PRO A 1142 -30.79 20.06 -28.47
CA PRO A 1142 -32.03 20.49 -29.13
C PRO A 1142 -32.68 19.32 -29.87
N THR A 1143 -34.02 19.34 -29.97
CA THR A 1143 -34.76 18.30 -30.71
C THR A 1143 -34.71 18.46 -32.23
N ALA A 1144 -34.24 19.60 -32.75
CA ALA A 1144 -34.14 19.84 -34.20
C ALA A 1144 -33.01 20.82 -34.59
N LEU A 1145 -32.34 20.53 -35.71
CA LEU A 1145 -31.30 21.37 -36.32
C LEU A 1145 -31.82 22.04 -37.60
N ALA A 1146 -31.67 23.36 -37.72
CA ALA A 1146 -32.13 24.11 -38.90
C ALA A 1146 -31.03 24.29 -39.95
N GLN A 1147 -29.77 24.49 -39.53
CA GLN A 1147 -28.66 24.77 -40.43
C GLN A 1147 -27.30 24.41 -39.81
N TYR A 1148 -26.35 24.00 -40.64
CA TYR A 1148 -24.92 23.92 -40.29
C TYR A 1148 -24.08 24.71 -41.30
N VAL A 1149 -23.01 25.35 -40.83
CA VAL A 1149 -22.12 26.18 -41.67
C VAL A 1149 -20.67 25.75 -41.49
N LEU A 1150 -20.05 25.21 -42.54
CA LEU A 1150 -18.62 24.88 -42.55
C LEU A 1150 -17.80 26.17 -42.78
N LEU A 1151 -16.97 26.56 -41.81
CA LEU A 1151 -16.17 27.79 -41.86
C LEU A 1151 -14.71 27.56 -42.27
N VAL A 1152 -14.15 26.40 -41.91
CA VAL A 1152 -12.81 25.91 -42.28
C VAL A 1152 -12.85 24.38 -42.31
N PRO A 1153 -12.21 23.68 -43.27
CA PRO A 1153 -11.66 24.21 -44.51
C PRO A 1153 -12.74 24.87 -45.37
N ARG A 1154 -12.34 25.76 -46.30
CA ARG A 1154 -13.28 26.49 -47.16
C ARG A 1154 -13.37 25.85 -48.55
N PRO A 1155 -14.57 25.75 -49.14
CA PRO A 1155 -14.73 25.33 -50.54
C PRO A 1155 -14.34 26.48 -51.49
N GLU A 1156 -13.03 26.77 -51.61
CA GLU A 1156 -12.52 27.81 -52.50
C GLU A 1156 -12.62 27.36 -53.97
N ALA A 1157 -13.42 28.05 -54.78
CA ALA A 1157 -13.64 27.76 -56.20
C ALA A 1157 -12.42 27.98 -57.13
N THR A 1158 -11.22 28.22 -56.59
CA THR A 1158 -9.99 28.46 -57.38
C THR A 1158 -8.77 27.87 -56.64
N PRO A 1159 -8.29 26.67 -57.00
CA PRO A 1159 -7.41 25.85 -56.16
C PRO A 1159 -5.91 26.25 -56.19
N THR A 1160 -5.60 27.53 -56.33
CA THR A 1160 -4.25 28.02 -56.67
C THR A 1160 -3.29 28.19 -55.48
N ARG A 1161 -3.72 27.94 -54.24
CA ARG A 1161 -2.89 28.21 -53.04
C ARG A 1161 -2.83 27.11 -51.99
N HIS A 1162 -3.91 26.36 -51.77
CA HIS A 1162 -4.02 25.32 -50.74
C HIS A 1162 -4.85 24.12 -51.23
N PRO A 1163 -4.35 23.30 -52.18
CA PRO A 1163 -5.13 22.22 -52.80
C PRO A 1163 -5.67 21.20 -51.79
N THR A 1164 -4.87 20.82 -50.77
CA THR A 1164 -5.28 19.89 -49.69
C THR A 1164 -6.51 20.41 -48.94
N ASN A 1165 -6.61 21.72 -48.68
CA ASN A 1165 -7.79 22.30 -48.02
C ASN A 1165 -9.05 22.20 -48.90
N VAL A 1166 -8.90 22.32 -50.23
CA VAL A 1166 -10.03 22.22 -51.17
C VAL A 1166 -10.51 20.76 -51.26
N ALA A 1167 -9.58 19.79 -51.26
CA ALA A 1167 -9.91 18.37 -51.19
C ALA A 1167 -10.64 18.00 -49.89
N ASN A 1168 -10.07 18.39 -48.73
CA ASN A 1168 -10.69 18.13 -47.42
C ASN A 1168 -12.06 18.83 -47.27
N ALA A 1169 -12.25 20.00 -47.87
CA ALA A 1169 -13.56 20.66 -47.91
C ALA A 1169 -14.59 19.88 -48.75
N ALA A 1170 -14.17 19.33 -49.90
CA ALA A 1170 -15.05 18.52 -50.75
C ALA A 1170 -15.47 17.20 -50.06
N ALA A 1171 -14.53 16.53 -49.37
CA ALA A 1171 -14.83 15.32 -48.60
C ALA A 1171 -15.87 15.58 -47.49
N LEU A 1172 -15.69 16.66 -46.70
CA LEU A 1172 -16.67 17.07 -45.69
C LEU A 1172 -18.04 17.44 -46.29
N ILE A 1173 -18.07 18.11 -47.44
CA ILE A 1173 -19.33 18.43 -48.14
C ILE A 1173 -20.07 17.16 -48.58
N GLN A 1174 -19.35 16.12 -49.02
CA GLN A 1174 -19.94 14.84 -49.41
C GLN A 1174 -20.55 14.13 -48.20
N ALA A 1175 -19.81 13.99 -47.10
CA ALA A 1175 -20.28 13.39 -45.85
C ALA A 1175 -21.54 14.08 -45.27
N PHE A 1176 -21.70 15.39 -45.49
CA PHE A 1176 -22.91 16.13 -45.11
C PHE A 1176 -24.13 15.89 -46.01
N GLN A 1177 -23.93 15.49 -47.28
CA GLN A 1177 -25.04 15.22 -48.22
C GLN A 1177 -25.74 13.88 -47.93
N GLU A 1178 -25.14 13.03 -47.09
CA GLU A 1178 -25.76 11.79 -46.60
C GLU A 1178 -26.84 12.08 -45.55
N LEU A 1179 -26.72 13.17 -44.78
CA LEU A 1179 -27.77 13.65 -43.86
C LEU A 1179 -28.89 14.44 -44.55
N SER A 1180 -28.67 14.99 -45.75
CA SER A 1180 -29.72 15.67 -46.52
C SER A 1180 -29.42 15.74 -48.02
N ALA A 1181 -30.42 15.37 -48.82
CA ALA A 1181 -30.40 15.50 -50.27
C ALA A 1181 -30.41 16.96 -50.79
N THR A 1182 -30.50 17.97 -49.91
CA THR A 1182 -30.35 19.39 -50.28
C THR A 1182 -28.87 19.77 -50.43
N PRO A 1183 -28.39 20.19 -51.62
CA PRO A 1183 -27.00 20.58 -51.80
C PRO A 1183 -26.57 21.76 -50.93
N ALA A 1184 -25.28 21.82 -50.60
CA ALA A 1184 -24.69 22.93 -49.87
C ALA A 1184 -24.88 24.27 -50.62
N SER A 1185 -25.18 25.32 -49.85
CA SER A 1185 -25.61 26.63 -50.34
C SER A 1185 -24.68 27.77 -49.87
N GLY A 1186 -25.03 29.01 -50.21
CA GLY A 1186 -24.20 30.20 -49.97
C GLY A 1186 -23.20 30.46 -51.10
N SER A 1187 -22.50 31.61 -51.06
CA SER A 1187 -21.51 32.00 -52.08
C SER A 1187 -20.29 31.08 -52.14
N ASP A 1188 -19.96 30.48 -51.00
CA ASP A 1188 -18.76 29.68 -50.78
C ASP A 1188 -19.12 28.17 -50.69
N GLY A 1189 -20.36 27.78 -51.06
CA GLY A 1189 -20.81 26.37 -51.10
C GLY A 1189 -20.77 25.63 -49.75
N ASN A 1190 -20.96 26.35 -48.65
CA ASN A 1190 -20.58 25.90 -47.30
C ASN A 1190 -21.71 25.94 -46.25
N VAL A 1191 -22.95 26.21 -46.67
CA VAL A 1191 -24.13 26.33 -45.80
C VAL A 1191 -25.14 25.21 -46.08
N PHE A 1192 -25.26 24.26 -45.16
CA PHE A 1192 -26.20 23.14 -45.21
C PHE A 1192 -27.47 23.54 -44.46
N THR A 1193 -28.62 23.57 -45.14
CA THR A 1193 -29.90 23.98 -44.52
C THR A 1193 -30.91 22.85 -44.64
N PHE A 1194 -31.60 22.54 -43.54
CA PHE A 1194 -32.54 21.44 -43.44
C PHE A 1194 -33.97 22.00 -43.49
N ASP A 1195 -34.73 21.63 -44.52
CA ASP A 1195 -36.15 21.99 -44.69
C ASP A 1195 -36.96 20.73 -45.10
N PRO A 1196 -37.80 20.16 -44.21
CA PRO A 1196 -38.00 20.56 -42.81
C PRO A 1196 -36.72 20.43 -41.96
N PRO A 1197 -36.63 21.10 -40.80
CA PRO A 1197 -35.50 20.97 -39.89
C PRO A 1197 -35.20 19.50 -39.54
N LEU A 1198 -33.91 19.17 -39.47
CA LEU A 1198 -33.44 17.81 -39.20
C LEU A 1198 -33.87 17.39 -37.79
N ASP A 1199 -34.70 16.34 -37.71
CA ASP A 1199 -35.17 15.75 -36.46
C ASP A 1199 -34.04 15.01 -35.75
N LEU A 1200 -33.74 15.45 -34.53
CA LEU A 1200 -32.72 14.86 -33.66
C LEU A 1200 -33.33 13.89 -32.63
N THR A 1201 -34.56 13.42 -32.86
CA THR A 1201 -35.22 12.40 -32.04
C THR A 1201 -35.45 11.09 -32.84
N PRO A 1202 -35.04 9.91 -32.32
CA PRO A 1202 -34.08 9.73 -31.23
C PRO A 1202 -32.70 10.35 -31.55
N ALA A 1203 -31.96 10.66 -30.48
CA ALA A 1203 -30.63 11.25 -30.51
C ALA A 1203 -29.63 10.43 -31.34
N GLY A 1204 -28.56 11.07 -31.83
CA GLY A 1204 -27.52 10.41 -32.62
C GLY A 1204 -27.76 10.49 -34.13
N LYS A 1205 -27.72 11.70 -34.69
CA LYS A 1205 -27.63 11.89 -36.15
C LYS A 1205 -26.21 12.31 -36.49
N CYS A 1206 -25.47 11.48 -37.23
CA CYS A 1206 -24.09 11.78 -37.62
C CYS A 1206 -23.93 11.89 -39.14
N THR A 1207 -22.96 12.67 -39.61
CA THR A 1207 -22.52 12.66 -41.01
C THR A 1207 -21.86 11.32 -41.36
N GLY A 1208 -21.67 11.06 -42.66
CA GLY A 1208 -20.67 10.10 -43.10
C GLY A 1208 -19.26 10.45 -42.61
N VAL A 1209 -18.33 9.52 -42.81
CA VAL A 1209 -16.91 9.69 -42.46
C VAL A 1209 -16.16 10.29 -43.65
N ALA A 1210 -15.47 11.41 -43.44
CA ALA A 1210 -14.64 12.07 -44.43
C ALA A 1210 -13.14 11.86 -44.14
N ASP A 1211 -12.37 11.42 -45.13
CA ASP A 1211 -10.91 11.45 -45.08
C ASP A 1211 -10.39 12.90 -45.14
N PHE A 1212 -9.43 13.23 -44.28
CA PHE A 1212 -8.88 14.57 -44.07
C PHE A 1212 -7.35 14.53 -43.96
N VAL A 1213 -6.67 15.07 -44.96
CA VAL A 1213 -5.20 14.99 -45.07
C VAL A 1213 -4.51 16.18 -44.40
N VAL A 1214 -3.42 15.94 -43.66
CA VAL A 1214 -2.62 16.97 -42.98
C VAL A 1214 -1.12 16.80 -43.32
N PRO A 1215 -0.53 17.72 -44.10
CA PRO A 1215 0.89 17.63 -44.44
C PRO A 1215 1.82 17.77 -43.22
N LEU A 1216 2.96 17.09 -43.27
CA LEU A 1216 3.99 17.05 -42.23
C LEU A 1216 4.41 18.46 -41.76
N GLY A 1217 4.41 18.66 -40.44
CA GLY A 1217 4.75 19.94 -39.81
C GLY A 1217 3.71 21.05 -40.03
N ARG A 1218 2.53 20.73 -40.59
CA ARG A 1218 1.38 21.63 -40.69
C ARG A 1218 0.26 21.18 -39.76
N THR A 1219 -0.77 22.02 -39.70
CA THR A 1219 -1.94 21.81 -38.85
C THR A 1219 -3.21 22.00 -39.65
N GLY A 1220 -3.95 20.91 -39.85
CA GLY A 1220 -5.32 20.92 -40.33
C GLY A 1220 -6.23 21.64 -39.34
N LYS A 1221 -7.18 22.41 -39.88
CA LYS A 1221 -8.18 23.13 -39.08
C LYS A 1221 -9.55 22.86 -39.64
N LEU A 1222 -10.42 22.34 -38.79
CA LEU A 1222 -11.83 22.20 -39.03
C LEU A 1222 -12.55 23.16 -38.10
N ARG A 1223 -13.58 23.83 -38.61
CA ARG A 1223 -14.50 24.67 -37.84
C ARG A 1223 -15.84 24.72 -38.54
N GLY A 1224 -16.92 24.56 -37.79
CA GLY A 1224 -18.25 24.92 -38.24
C GLY A 1224 -19.07 25.60 -37.15
N ASP A 1225 -20.26 26.06 -37.54
CA ASP A 1225 -21.27 26.60 -36.65
C ASP A 1225 -22.60 25.86 -36.88
N ALA A 1226 -23.17 25.25 -35.82
CA ALA A 1226 -24.52 24.69 -35.85
C ALA A 1226 -25.57 25.74 -35.46
N LEU A 1227 -26.76 25.73 -36.07
CA LEU A 1227 -27.87 26.63 -35.77
C LEU A 1227 -29.19 25.87 -35.63
N THR A 1228 -29.81 26.04 -34.46
CA THR A 1228 -31.09 25.42 -34.09
C THR A 1228 -32.29 26.26 -34.52
N THR A 1229 -33.49 25.66 -34.49
CA THR A 1229 -34.75 26.41 -34.61
C THR A 1229 -34.97 27.33 -33.40
N PRO A 1230 -35.43 28.59 -33.55
CA PRO A 1230 -35.76 29.44 -32.42
C PRO A 1230 -36.90 28.84 -31.57
N PRO A 1231 -36.75 28.71 -30.24
CA PRO A 1231 -37.88 28.39 -29.36
C PRO A 1231 -38.88 29.56 -29.31
N PRO A 1232 -40.17 29.32 -28.98
CA PRO A 1232 -41.23 30.33 -29.09
C PRO A 1232 -41.08 31.54 -28.15
N ASP A 1233 -40.15 31.52 -27.20
CA ASP A 1233 -39.77 32.65 -26.33
C ASP A 1233 -38.64 33.53 -26.90
N ARG A 1234 -37.98 33.16 -28.02
CA ARG A 1234 -36.78 33.82 -28.54
C ARG A 1234 -36.84 34.14 -30.03
N THR A 1235 -36.21 35.25 -30.40
CA THR A 1235 -36.10 35.72 -31.79
C THR A 1235 -34.94 35.09 -32.58
N SER A 1236 -34.14 34.22 -31.97
CA SER A 1236 -33.03 33.50 -32.59
C SER A 1236 -32.80 32.17 -31.88
N GLY A 1237 -32.44 31.13 -32.65
CA GLY A 1237 -32.04 29.83 -32.11
C GLY A 1237 -30.69 29.88 -31.42
N LEU A 1238 -30.41 28.85 -30.62
CA LEU A 1238 -29.06 28.57 -30.12
C LEU A 1238 -28.12 28.33 -31.31
N LYS A 1239 -26.91 28.86 -31.18
CA LYS A 1239 -25.83 28.74 -32.16
C LYS A 1239 -24.61 28.16 -31.48
N ASP A 1240 -24.18 27.00 -31.96
CA ASP A 1240 -22.95 26.35 -31.53
C ASP A 1240 -21.77 26.76 -32.43
N ARG A 1241 -20.55 26.46 -31.98
CA ARG A 1241 -19.33 26.64 -32.77
C ARG A 1241 -18.27 25.62 -32.36
N ASP A 1242 -17.90 24.80 -33.33
CA ASP A 1242 -17.03 23.66 -33.11
C ASP A 1242 -15.72 23.79 -33.85
N ASN A 1243 -14.67 23.18 -33.30
CA ASN A 1243 -13.31 23.27 -33.79
C ASN A 1243 -12.65 21.91 -33.62
N LEU A 1244 -11.88 21.48 -34.63
CA LEU A 1244 -10.96 20.36 -34.52
C LEU A 1244 -9.63 20.75 -35.19
N LEU A 1245 -8.52 20.39 -34.56
CA LEU A 1245 -7.18 20.86 -34.89
C LEU A 1245 -6.24 19.64 -35.01
N LEU A 1246 -5.96 19.22 -36.23
CA LEU A 1246 -5.23 17.99 -36.54
C LEU A 1246 -3.78 18.32 -36.92
N THR A 1247 -2.77 17.65 -36.34
CA THR A 1247 -1.34 17.95 -36.56
C THR A 1247 -0.57 16.70 -36.98
N CYS A 1248 0.17 16.78 -38.09
CA CYS A 1248 1.06 15.71 -38.53
C CYS A 1248 2.52 16.05 -38.18
N VAL A 1249 3.26 15.10 -37.59
CA VAL A 1249 4.63 15.28 -37.10
C VAL A 1249 5.54 14.11 -37.53
N PRO A 1250 6.86 14.30 -37.62
CA PRO A 1250 7.73 13.25 -38.16
C PRO A 1250 7.91 12.10 -37.16
N PRO A 1251 8.21 10.88 -37.66
CA PRO A 1251 8.69 9.79 -36.81
C PRO A 1251 10.03 10.16 -36.13
N PRO A 1252 10.32 9.54 -34.96
CA PRO A 1252 11.48 9.87 -34.11
C PRO A 1252 12.84 9.39 -34.65
#